data_AF-R1EF40-F1
#
_entry.id   AF-R1EF40-F1
#
_cell.length_a   1.000
_cell.length_b   1.000
_cell.length_c   1.000
_cell.angle_alpha   90.00
_cell.angle_beta   90.00
_cell.angle_gamma   90.00
#
_symmetry.space_group_name_H-M   'P 1'
#
loop_
_entity.id
_entity.type
_entity.pdbx_description
1 polymer ?
#
loop_
_entity_poly.entity_id
_entity_poly.type
_entity_poly.pdbx_seq_one_letter_code
_entity_poly.pdbx_strand_id
1 'polypeptide(L)'
;MKTQHLFSSAALGLAAIQQAVACSTQSTHITFYGSPDNDPPGSTETAYTCGAVSGRGSNAGGTGTYQDPLTFATAKGEFNDCEIIYAPYLKKYLIYQDFCAQCTEDWTSSGTWHIDIWTGDSTNGGNTQIACENSLTPDSNQDIVRSPATNLEVDTNPTFSNGQCHTDHTYDNADASQYCNGGSGGGGSGSCSWEGHCADQQFDALIVGAGFSGIHQLNELLKLGLSVRVIDLASDIGGTWHFNCYPGAMSDTESFVYRYSWDKEDLQTYPWKNHYVHQPEVLEYLRHIVAKYDLRKHMQFNTEMLSADWDDEAQVWRVATSTGEVMAARYLVAALGVLSKRNIPDIPGASTFAGRLTHSASWSPDIDVRNKRVGVVGNGSTGVQIITDIAPKVASLTCFQRHPQYSVPSGNGPVTPAHRAWVNANYDAIWAQVRSSAVGFGFEESTRPVHSVPPAERAAIFERLWTRGNGFRFMFEGFGDIATSPAANDEACAFIRRKISQIVTDPIKAAKLTPREPLARRPICDAGYFAQFNRPHVDVVDLLATPIDAITPAGVRTADGRVHELDILVFATGFDAVDGNYTRIALRDRHGVALADRWAAGPSSYLGVFAGDCPNLFMVNGPQAPFCNNPPAFEAAVALITAALKHWSE
;
A
#
# COMPACT_ATOMS: atom_id res chain seq x y z
N MET A 1 7.42 -26.47 41.94
CA MET A 1 6.18 -26.06 42.64
C MET A 1 5.79 -24.69 42.08
N LYS A 2 4.78 -24.60 41.19
CA LYS A 2 3.36 -24.31 41.51
C LYS A 2 3.27 -23.00 42.33
N THR A 3 2.57 -21.92 41.96
CA THR A 3 1.41 -21.73 41.06
C THR A 3 1.11 -20.20 41.03
N GLN A 4 0.77 -19.63 39.86
CA GLN A 4 -0.52 -19.01 39.49
C GLN A 4 -0.71 -17.48 39.50
N HIS A 5 -1.14 -17.03 38.31
CA HIS A 5 -2.15 -16.02 37.93
C HIS A 5 -2.00 -14.55 38.34
N LEU A 6 -1.84 -13.71 37.31
CA LEU A 6 -2.79 -12.64 36.98
C LEU A 6 -2.60 -12.26 35.50
N PHE A 7 -3.39 -12.89 34.63
CA PHE A 7 -3.69 -12.37 33.30
C PHE A 7 -4.84 -11.37 33.47
N SER A 8 -4.63 -10.11 33.09
CA SER A 8 -5.70 -9.13 32.91
C SER A 8 -5.74 -8.75 31.44
N SER A 9 -6.91 -8.97 30.87
CA SER A 9 -7.29 -8.86 29.47
C SER A 9 -7.17 -7.41 28.97
N ALA A 10 -6.33 -7.17 27.98
CA ALA A 10 -6.41 -5.99 27.12
C ALA A 10 -6.97 -6.46 25.78
N ALA A 11 -8.25 -6.20 25.57
CA ALA A 11 -8.95 -6.48 24.32
C ALA A 11 -8.35 -5.62 23.19
N LEU A 12 -7.60 -6.26 22.31
CA LEU A 12 -7.22 -5.72 21.02
C LEU A 12 -8.45 -5.77 20.11
N GLY A 13 -8.90 -4.61 19.64
CA GLY A 13 -9.84 -4.48 18.54
C GLY A 13 -9.19 -4.98 17.26
N LEU A 14 -9.23 -6.29 17.05
CA LEU A 14 -9.14 -6.91 15.74
C LEU A 14 -10.42 -6.51 15.00
N ALA A 15 -10.31 -5.66 13.98
CA ALA A 15 -11.32 -5.64 12.93
C ALA A 15 -11.39 -7.09 12.40
N ALA A 16 -12.54 -7.73 12.60
CA ALA A 16 -12.80 -9.05 12.07
C ALA A 16 -12.66 -8.96 10.55
N ILE A 17 -11.55 -9.49 10.02
CA ILE A 17 -11.38 -9.70 8.60
C ILE A 17 -12.45 -10.73 8.23
N GLN A 18 -13.49 -10.28 7.53
CA GLN A 18 -14.49 -11.17 6.92
C GLN A 18 -13.72 -12.22 6.11
N GLN A 19 -13.81 -13.47 6.56
CA GLN A 19 -13.51 -14.61 5.70
C GLN A 19 -14.32 -14.41 4.42
N ALA A 20 -13.78 -14.75 3.24
CA ALA A 20 -14.63 -14.94 2.08
C ALA A 20 -15.58 -16.09 2.43
N VAL A 21 -16.79 -15.74 2.89
CA VAL A 21 -17.81 -16.73 3.26
C VAL A 21 -18.37 -17.20 1.93
N ALA A 22 -18.23 -18.50 1.64
CA ALA A 22 -18.86 -19.11 0.47
C ALA A 22 -20.34 -18.74 0.41
N CYS A 23 -20.88 -18.57 -0.81
CA CYS A 23 -22.30 -18.31 -0.97
C CYS A 23 -23.08 -19.40 -0.22
N SER A 24 -23.95 -18.96 0.69
CA SER A 24 -24.68 -19.84 1.57
C SER A 24 -26.10 -19.34 1.74
N THR A 25 -27.02 -20.27 1.97
CA THR A 25 -28.41 -19.98 2.25
C THR A 25 -28.63 -20.00 3.76
N GLN A 26 -29.33 -19.01 4.27
CA GLN A 26 -29.70 -18.94 5.68
C GLN A 26 -31.22 -18.74 5.78
N SER A 27 -31.90 -19.68 6.46
CA SER A 27 -33.31 -19.51 6.81
C SER A 27 -33.40 -18.44 7.89
N THR A 28 -34.13 -17.36 7.60
CA THR A 28 -34.19 -16.16 8.43
C THR A 28 -35.64 -15.71 8.61
N HIS A 29 -36.00 -15.34 9.84
CA HIS A 29 -37.25 -14.66 10.14
C HIS A 29 -37.16 -13.22 9.64
N ILE A 30 -38.17 -12.76 8.90
CA ILE A 30 -38.13 -11.45 8.26
C ILE A 30 -39.26 -10.59 8.79
N THR A 31 -38.92 -9.38 9.23
CA THR A 31 -39.88 -8.29 9.48
C THR A 31 -39.50 -7.07 8.65
N PHE A 32 -40.30 -6.01 8.77
CA PHE A 32 -40.07 -4.74 8.10
C PHE A 32 -40.24 -3.59 9.09
N TYR A 33 -39.49 -2.52 8.86
CA TYR A 33 -39.58 -1.27 9.63
C TYR A 33 -39.51 -0.07 8.69
N GLY A 34 -39.84 1.09 9.22
CA GLY A 34 -39.72 2.37 8.53
C GLY A 34 -39.22 3.44 9.46
N SER A 35 -39.14 4.68 8.98
CA SER A 35 -38.80 5.77 9.90
C SER A 35 -39.75 5.90 11.10
N PRO A 36 -41.08 5.60 11.05
CA PRO A 36 -41.96 5.81 12.20
C PRO A 36 -41.54 5.06 13.46
N ASP A 37 -40.89 3.92 13.30
CA ASP A 37 -40.43 3.02 14.36
C ASP A 37 -38.92 2.71 14.30
N ASN A 38 -38.16 3.42 13.45
CA ASN A 38 -36.70 3.46 13.49
C ASN A 38 -36.17 3.96 14.85
N ASP A 39 -34.89 3.76 15.14
CA ASP A 39 -34.23 4.31 16.34
C ASP A 39 -33.14 5.33 15.96
N PRO A 40 -33.38 6.65 16.11
CA PRO A 40 -34.54 7.28 16.75
C PRO A 40 -35.79 7.35 15.83
N PRO A 41 -37.02 7.32 16.41
CA PRO A 41 -38.25 7.38 15.63
C PRO A 41 -38.41 8.67 14.82
N GLY A 42 -38.92 8.52 13.60
CA GLY A 42 -39.08 9.55 12.58
C GLY A 42 -37.81 9.86 11.80
N SER A 43 -36.69 9.19 12.06
CA SER A 43 -35.40 9.43 11.40
C SER A 43 -35.11 8.42 10.28
N THR A 44 -34.11 8.72 9.47
CA THR A 44 -33.48 7.76 8.56
C THR A 44 -32.07 7.39 9.05
N GLU A 45 -31.67 7.79 10.25
CA GLU A 45 -30.32 7.57 10.74
C GLU A 45 -30.07 6.08 10.96
N THR A 46 -28.88 5.60 10.60
CA THR A 46 -28.47 4.19 10.79
C THR A 46 -27.38 4.06 11.84
N ALA A 47 -27.39 2.95 12.59
CA ALA A 47 -26.39 2.67 13.62
C ALA A 47 -24.93 2.58 13.10
N TYR A 48 -24.74 2.21 11.83
CA TYR A 48 -23.43 1.99 11.21
C TYR A 48 -23.26 2.77 9.89
N THR A 49 -22.01 3.02 9.48
CA THR A 49 -21.67 3.71 8.22
C THR A 49 -20.82 2.83 7.32
N CYS A 50 -21.30 2.52 6.12
CA CYS A 50 -20.72 1.50 5.23
C CYS A 50 -19.99 2.01 3.98
N GLY A 51 -19.29 3.13 4.08
CA GLY A 51 -18.37 3.61 3.04
C GLY A 51 -18.99 3.78 1.64
N ALA A 52 -18.16 3.61 0.60
CA ALA A 52 -18.49 3.92 -0.81
C ALA A 52 -19.51 2.98 -1.49
N VAL A 53 -19.99 1.94 -0.80
CA VAL A 53 -20.88 0.91 -1.38
C VAL A 53 -22.30 1.43 -1.63
N SER A 54 -22.74 2.49 -0.94
CA SER A 54 -24.05 3.11 -1.16
C SER A 54 -24.02 4.61 -1.44
N GLY A 55 -22.94 5.32 -1.08
CA GLY A 55 -22.90 6.78 -1.18
C GLY A 55 -23.91 7.53 -0.29
N ARG A 56 -24.70 6.81 0.53
CA ARG A 56 -25.79 7.37 1.38
C ARG A 56 -25.35 7.80 2.78
N GLY A 57 -24.10 7.52 3.17
CA GLY A 57 -23.58 7.85 4.50
C GLY A 57 -24.26 7.05 5.60
N SER A 58 -24.76 7.72 6.63
CA SER A 58 -25.42 7.13 7.81
C SER A 58 -26.96 7.21 7.70
N ASN A 59 -27.50 7.00 6.50
CA ASN A 59 -28.95 7.05 6.24
C ASN A 59 -29.48 5.74 5.62
N ALA A 60 -30.61 5.27 6.14
CA ALA A 60 -31.35 4.10 5.68
C ALA A 60 -32.01 4.38 4.33
N GLY A 61 -32.01 3.38 3.44
CA GLY A 61 -32.61 3.48 2.11
C GLY A 61 -31.98 2.54 1.10
N GLY A 62 -32.15 2.86 -0.17
CA GLY A 62 -31.60 2.09 -1.30
C GLY A 62 -32.69 1.54 -2.22
N THR A 63 -32.33 1.33 -3.48
CA THR A 63 -33.22 0.77 -4.51
C THR A 63 -33.25 -0.76 -4.50
N GLY A 64 -32.31 -1.40 -3.81
CA GLY A 64 -32.18 -2.86 -3.73
C GLY A 64 -31.27 -3.45 -4.81
N THR A 65 -30.50 -2.62 -5.53
CA THR A 65 -29.44 -3.08 -6.45
C THR A 65 -28.15 -3.36 -5.69
N TYR A 66 -27.18 -4.07 -6.28
CA TYR A 66 -25.92 -4.35 -5.59
C TYR A 66 -25.12 -3.08 -5.27
N GLN A 67 -25.19 -2.07 -6.14
CA GLN A 67 -24.52 -0.77 -5.99
C GLN A 67 -25.31 0.23 -5.12
N ASP A 68 -26.58 -0.07 -4.84
CA ASP A 68 -27.46 0.74 -4.00
C ASP A 68 -28.39 -0.19 -3.19
N PRO A 69 -27.83 -1.05 -2.32
CA PRO A 69 -28.58 -2.09 -1.62
C PRO A 69 -29.55 -1.48 -0.61
N LEU A 70 -30.67 -2.15 -0.35
CA LEU A 70 -31.67 -1.69 0.61
C LEU A 70 -31.20 -1.95 2.05
N THR A 71 -31.34 -0.97 2.93
CA THR A 71 -30.91 -1.11 4.33
C THR A 71 -31.72 -2.18 5.07
N PHE A 72 -31.05 -3.00 5.88
CA PHE A 72 -31.70 -3.83 6.90
C PHE A 72 -31.04 -3.68 8.27
N ALA A 73 -31.82 -3.96 9.32
CA ALA A 73 -31.43 -3.96 10.72
C ALA A 73 -31.45 -5.38 11.28
N THR A 74 -30.55 -5.67 12.22
CA THR A 74 -30.46 -6.99 12.88
C THR A 74 -29.59 -6.90 14.15
N ALA A 75 -29.37 -8.01 14.85
CA ALA A 75 -28.55 -8.08 16.05
C ALA A 75 -27.05 -7.97 15.74
N LYS A 76 -26.30 -7.31 16.63
CA LYS A 76 -24.84 -7.22 16.48
C LYS A 76 -24.18 -8.61 16.55
N GLY A 77 -23.41 -8.95 15.53
CA GLY A 77 -22.70 -10.22 15.41
C GLY A 77 -23.54 -11.37 14.84
N GLU A 78 -24.81 -11.13 14.50
CA GLU A 78 -25.60 -12.05 13.70
C GLU A 78 -25.12 -12.05 12.23
N PHE A 79 -24.93 -10.85 11.68
CA PHE A 79 -24.25 -10.59 10.40
C PHE A 79 -23.00 -9.73 10.63
N ASN A 80 -22.07 -9.74 9.68
CA ASN A 80 -20.92 -8.84 9.74
C ASN A 80 -21.35 -7.41 9.37
N ASP A 81 -20.82 -6.41 10.06
CA ASP A 81 -21.06 -4.99 9.74
C ASP A 81 -20.88 -4.75 8.23
N CYS A 82 -21.86 -4.10 7.60
CA CYS A 82 -21.87 -3.79 6.17
C CYS A 82 -21.91 -5.00 5.22
N GLU A 83 -22.27 -6.20 5.69
CA GLU A 83 -22.49 -7.37 4.85
C GLU A 83 -23.65 -7.14 3.86
N ILE A 84 -23.40 -7.44 2.58
CA ILE A 84 -24.44 -7.47 1.55
C ILE A 84 -24.99 -8.89 1.46
N ILE A 85 -26.29 -9.02 1.57
CA ILE A 85 -27.06 -10.24 1.34
C ILE A 85 -28.03 -10.03 0.19
N TYR A 86 -28.63 -11.10 -0.31
CA TYR A 86 -29.69 -11.02 -1.30
C TYR A 86 -30.93 -11.74 -0.77
N ALA A 87 -32.09 -11.12 -0.89
CA ALA A 87 -33.38 -11.66 -0.49
C ALA A 87 -34.16 -12.07 -1.76
N PRO A 88 -34.14 -13.36 -2.15
CA PRO A 88 -34.85 -13.85 -3.33
C PRO A 88 -36.34 -13.52 -3.31
N TYR A 89 -36.96 -13.53 -2.13
CA TYR A 89 -38.38 -13.23 -1.97
C TYR A 89 -38.74 -11.76 -2.26
N LEU A 90 -37.76 -10.84 -2.29
CA LEU A 90 -37.95 -9.46 -2.74
C LEU A 90 -37.27 -9.16 -4.07
N LYS A 91 -36.40 -10.07 -4.53
CA LYS A 91 -35.40 -9.80 -5.58
C LYS A 91 -34.62 -8.51 -5.32
N LYS A 92 -34.07 -8.37 -4.11
CA LYS A 92 -33.31 -7.18 -3.71
C LYS A 92 -32.03 -7.59 -2.97
N TYR A 93 -30.97 -6.83 -3.20
CA TYR A 93 -29.80 -6.80 -2.33
C TYR A 93 -30.07 -5.96 -1.10
N LEU A 94 -29.66 -6.47 0.06
CA LEU A 94 -29.80 -5.80 1.34
C LEU A 94 -28.42 -5.59 1.97
N ILE A 95 -28.25 -4.52 2.74
CA ILE A 95 -26.99 -4.23 3.45
C ILE A 95 -27.22 -4.00 4.95
N TYR A 96 -26.38 -4.64 5.78
CA TYR A 96 -26.47 -4.49 7.24
C TYR A 96 -25.92 -3.14 7.66
N GLN A 97 -26.80 -2.21 8.04
CA GLN A 97 -26.40 -0.86 8.45
C GLN A 97 -27.02 -0.40 9.76
N ASP A 98 -28.01 -1.11 10.28
CA ASP A 98 -28.80 -0.59 11.39
C ASP A 98 -29.07 -1.62 12.49
N PHE A 99 -29.51 -1.15 13.66
CA PHE A 99 -29.71 -1.98 14.84
C PHE A 99 -31.19 -2.31 15.07
N CYS A 100 -31.49 -3.57 15.40
CA CYS A 100 -32.84 -4.01 15.73
C CYS A 100 -32.89 -4.65 17.13
N ALA A 101 -33.69 -4.05 18.02
CA ALA A 101 -33.82 -4.49 19.42
C ALA A 101 -34.49 -5.86 19.53
N GLN A 102 -35.60 -6.08 18.81
CA GLN A 102 -36.31 -7.36 18.81
C GLN A 102 -35.45 -8.48 18.22
N CYS A 103 -34.79 -8.24 17.08
CA CYS A 103 -33.84 -9.16 16.47
C CYS A 103 -32.72 -9.54 17.45
N THR A 104 -32.25 -8.58 18.27
CA THR A 104 -31.25 -8.84 19.31
C THR A 104 -31.79 -9.76 20.40
N GLU A 105 -33.03 -9.58 20.84
CA GLU A 105 -33.65 -10.50 21.81
C GLU A 105 -33.80 -11.91 21.21
N ASP A 106 -34.26 -12.03 19.97
CA ASP A 106 -34.45 -13.32 19.30
C ASP A 106 -33.11 -14.05 19.09
N TRP A 107 -32.08 -13.33 18.65
CA TRP A 107 -30.73 -13.87 18.47
C TRP A 107 -30.11 -14.33 19.79
N THR A 108 -30.15 -13.47 20.82
CA THR A 108 -29.48 -13.76 22.11
C THR A 108 -30.21 -14.79 22.97
N SER A 109 -31.54 -14.87 22.88
CA SER A 109 -32.35 -15.78 23.69
C SER A 109 -32.52 -17.17 23.06
N SER A 110 -32.61 -17.24 21.72
CA SER A 110 -33.00 -18.46 21.01
C SER A 110 -32.09 -18.84 19.84
N GLY A 111 -31.14 -17.97 19.46
CA GLY A 111 -30.31 -18.17 18.27
C GLY A 111 -31.10 -18.07 16.95
N THR A 112 -32.26 -17.43 16.98
CA THR A 112 -33.11 -17.23 15.80
C THR A 112 -32.48 -16.16 14.92
N TRP A 113 -32.31 -16.47 13.63
CA TRP A 113 -31.90 -15.50 12.64
C TRP A 113 -33.07 -14.58 12.31
N HIS A 114 -32.93 -13.28 12.53
CA HIS A 114 -33.98 -12.28 12.37
C HIS A 114 -33.40 -11.00 11.75
N ILE A 115 -33.93 -10.61 10.59
CA ILE A 115 -33.65 -9.31 9.97
C ILE A 115 -34.92 -8.48 9.80
N ASP A 116 -34.74 -7.17 9.89
CA ASP A 116 -35.79 -6.18 9.77
C ASP A 116 -35.47 -5.23 8.60
N ILE A 117 -36.33 -5.16 7.59
CA ILE A 117 -36.01 -4.54 6.30
C ILE A 117 -36.66 -3.16 6.15
N TRP A 118 -35.88 -2.17 5.70
CA TRP A 118 -36.34 -0.79 5.55
C TRP A 118 -37.40 -0.62 4.46
N THR A 119 -38.49 0.08 4.77
CA THR A 119 -39.60 0.36 3.84
C THR A 119 -39.67 1.82 3.38
N GLY A 120 -39.07 2.78 4.10
CA GLY A 120 -39.09 4.19 3.71
C GLY A 120 -39.15 5.20 4.86
N ASP A 121 -39.15 6.49 4.53
CA ASP A 121 -39.23 7.58 5.52
C ASP A 121 -40.68 8.02 5.84
N SER A 122 -40.83 8.93 6.80
CA SER A 122 -42.12 9.31 7.38
C SER A 122 -42.95 10.16 6.43
N THR A 123 -42.32 10.76 5.42
CA THR A 123 -43.01 11.48 4.35
C THR A 123 -43.81 10.53 3.48
N ASN A 124 -43.50 9.23 3.52
CA ASN A 124 -44.18 8.21 2.73
C ASN A 124 -45.46 7.65 3.37
N GLY A 125 -45.83 7.97 4.61
CA GLY A 125 -47.16 7.59 5.10
C GLY A 125 -47.37 7.33 6.59
N GLY A 126 -46.35 7.45 7.45
CA GLY A 126 -46.50 7.32 8.91
C GLY A 126 -47.19 6.01 9.33
N ASN A 127 -48.32 6.07 10.05
CA ASN A 127 -49.05 4.86 10.48
C ASN A 127 -49.49 3.92 9.34
N THR A 128 -49.66 4.42 8.12
CA THR A 128 -49.97 3.56 6.96
C THR A 128 -48.76 2.72 6.52
N GLN A 129 -47.55 3.18 6.83
CA GLN A 129 -46.31 2.44 6.66
C GLN A 129 -46.23 1.28 7.66
N ILE A 130 -46.58 1.51 8.92
CA ILE A 130 -46.67 0.47 9.95
C ILE A 130 -47.64 -0.65 9.54
N ALA A 131 -48.78 -0.28 8.95
CA ALA A 131 -49.70 -1.28 8.41
C ALA A 131 -49.11 -2.06 7.21
N CYS A 132 -48.25 -1.42 6.41
CA CYS A 132 -47.55 -2.06 5.30
C CYS A 132 -46.47 -3.03 5.77
N GLU A 133 -45.67 -2.65 6.77
CA GLU A 133 -44.65 -3.50 7.40
C GLU A 133 -45.24 -4.84 7.84
N ASN A 134 -46.38 -4.78 8.54
CA ASN A 134 -47.14 -5.97 8.94
C ASN A 134 -47.67 -6.79 7.75
N SER A 135 -47.99 -6.15 6.63
CA SER A 135 -48.52 -6.82 5.43
C SER A 135 -47.43 -7.46 4.56
N LEU A 136 -46.21 -6.93 4.60
CA LEU A 136 -45.04 -7.45 3.90
C LEU A 136 -44.37 -8.60 4.66
N THR A 137 -44.57 -8.67 5.98
CA THR A 137 -44.00 -9.69 6.87
C THR A 137 -44.53 -11.08 6.49
N PRO A 138 -43.68 -12.03 6.04
CA PRO A 138 -44.11 -13.36 5.64
C PRO A 138 -44.49 -14.24 6.84
N ASP A 139 -45.48 -15.12 6.66
CA ASP A 139 -45.95 -16.06 7.70
C ASP A 139 -44.91 -17.15 8.08
N SER A 140 -43.89 -17.34 7.24
CA SER A 140 -42.81 -18.31 7.46
C SER A 140 -41.45 -17.69 7.17
N ASN A 141 -40.40 -18.26 7.77
CA ASN A 141 -39.01 -17.90 7.47
C ASN A 141 -38.75 -17.97 5.96
N GLN A 142 -37.90 -17.04 5.49
CA GLN A 142 -37.44 -16.97 4.11
C GLN A 142 -35.95 -17.30 4.07
N ASP A 143 -35.51 -17.99 3.02
CA ASP A 143 -34.10 -18.21 2.80
C ASP A 143 -33.46 -16.97 2.15
N ILE A 144 -32.49 -16.38 2.84
CA ILE A 144 -31.63 -15.34 2.27
C ILE A 144 -30.33 -15.94 1.74
N VAL A 145 -29.72 -15.23 0.79
CA VAL A 145 -28.45 -15.61 0.18
C VAL A 145 -27.38 -14.71 0.78
N ARG A 146 -26.45 -15.30 1.54
CA ARG A 146 -25.26 -14.63 2.05
C ARG A 146 -24.15 -14.74 1.02
N SER A 147 -23.31 -13.69 0.92
CA SER A 147 -22.29 -13.56 -0.12
C SER A 147 -22.83 -13.77 -1.56
N PRO A 148 -23.90 -13.05 -1.95
CA PRO A 148 -24.55 -13.26 -3.25
C PRO A 148 -23.67 -12.78 -4.42
N ALA A 149 -23.88 -13.35 -5.60
CA ALA A 149 -23.36 -12.79 -6.85
C ALA A 149 -23.87 -11.35 -7.05
N THR A 150 -23.16 -10.50 -7.80
CA THR A 150 -23.48 -9.07 -7.95
C THR A 150 -24.49 -8.74 -9.07
N ASN A 151 -24.91 -9.76 -9.83
CA ASN A 151 -25.70 -9.66 -11.06
C ASN A 151 -27.02 -10.44 -11.02
N LEU A 152 -27.53 -10.74 -9.82
CA LEU A 152 -28.82 -11.40 -9.64
C LEU A 152 -29.95 -10.50 -10.15
N GLU A 153 -31.09 -11.10 -10.48
CA GLU A 153 -32.28 -10.36 -10.89
C GLU A 153 -32.69 -9.38 -9.78
N VAL A 154 -32.97 -8.12 -10.13
CA VAL A 154 -33.39 -7.12 -9.14
C VAL A 154 -34.75 -6.54 -9.53
N ASP A 155 -35.70 -6.55 -8.60
CA ASP A 155 -36.85 -5.67 -8.66
C ASP A 155 -36.52 -4.37 -7.91
N THR A 156 -36.42 -3.25 -8.63
CA THR A 156 -36.13 -1.94 -8.04
C THR A 156 -37.39 -1.18 -7.58
N ASN A 157 -38.59 -1.74 -7.75
CA ASN A 157 -39.82 -1.10 -7.30
C ASN A 157 -39.82 -1.00 -5.76
N PRO A 158 -40.30 0.12 -5.19
CA PRO A 158 -40.36 0.29 -3.74
C PRO A 158 -41.44 -0.62 -3.13
N THR A 159 -41.14 -1.23 -1.97
CA THR A 159 -42.13 -2.02 -1.20
C THR A 159 -43.20 -1.13 -0.57
N PHE A 160 -42.88 0.14 -0.34
CA PHE A 160 -43.82 1.18 0.10
C PHE A 160 -43.49 2.53 -0.55
N SER A 161 -44.48 3.20 -1.12
CA SER A 161 -44.30 4.55 -1.66
C SER A 161 -45.61 5.32 -1.72
N ASN A 162 -45.57 6.64 -1.47
CA ASN A 162 -46.74 7.53 -1.56
C ASN A 162 -47.97 7.05 -0.75
N GLY A 163 -47.76 6.48 0.44
CA GLY A 163 -48.83 5.96 1.31
C GLY A 163 -49.45 4.65 0.83
N GLN A 164 -48.85 3.99 -0.17
CA GLN A 164 -49.32 2.72 -0.72
C GLN A 164 -48.31 1.60 -0.44
N CYS A 165 -48.84 0.46 0.01
CA CYS A 165 -48.09 -0.76 0.22
C CYS A 165 -48.14 -1.63 -1.03
N HIS A 166 -46.98 -2.11 -1.50
CA HIS A 166 -46.87 -2.91 -2.72
C HIS A 166 -46.41 -4.32 -2.38
N THR A 167 -47.36 -5.13 -1.90
CA THR A 167 -47.14 -6.55 -1.56
C THR A 167 -47.07 -7.45 -2.79
N ASP A 168 -47.37 -6.93 -3.98
CA ASP A 168 -47.26 -7.64 -5.26
C ASP A 168 -45.81 -7.79 -5.75
N HIS A 169 -44.85 -7.15 -5.06
CA HIS A 169 -43.41 -7.30 -5.25
C HIS A 169 -42.76 -8.24 -4.22
N THR A 170 -43.54 -9.18 -3.67
CA THR A 170 -43.02 -10.34 -2.95
C THR A 170 -43.14 -11.59 -3.83
N TYR A 171 -42.10 -12.41 -3.84
CA TYR A 171 -41.93 -13.54 -4.75
C TYR A 171 -41.77 -14.83 -3.95
N ASP A 172 -42.88 -15.53 -3.72
CA ASP A 172 -42.88 -16.77 -2.96
C ASP A 172 -42.07 -17.90 -3.64
N ASN A 173 -41.53 -18.81 -2.83
CA ASN A 173 -40.93 -20.09 -3.24
C ASN A 173 -39.69 -20.00 -4.15
N ALA A 174 -38.91 -18.91 -4.05
CA ALA A 174 -37.62 -18.83 -4.71
C ALA A 174 -36.60 -19.76 -4.01
N ASP A 175 -36.15 -20.81 -4.69
CA ASP A 175 -35.08 -21.69 -4.21
C ASP A 175 -33.77 -20.90 -4.12
N ALA A 176 -33.43 -20.45 -2.90
CA ALA A 176 -32.26 -19.61 -2.63
C ALA A 176 -30.95 -20.25 -3.11
N SER A 177 -30.88 -21.58 -3.21
CA SER A 177 -29.69 -22.28 -3.71
C SER A 177 -29.40 -22.01 -5.20
N GLN A 178 -30.40 -21.64 -5.98
CA GLN A 178 -30.25 -21.26 -7.39
C GLN A 178 -29.52 -19.92 -7.56
N TYR A 179 -29.58 -19.07 -6.53
CA TYR A 179 -28.94 -17.77 -6.50
C TYR A 179 -27.47 -17.84 -6.02
N CYS A 180 -27.04 -18.98 -5.48
CA CYS A 180 -25.62 -19.29 -5.27
C CYS A 180 -24.92 -19.88 -6.51
N ASN A 181 -25.66 -20.26 -7.55
CA ASN A 181 -25.13 -20.89 -8.77
C ASN A 181 -25.42 -20.09 -10.06
N GLY A 182 -25.75 -18.79 -9.94
CA GLY A 182 -25.84 -17.88 -11.08
C GLY A 182 -27.03 -18.06 -12.03
N GLY A 183 -28.14 -18.69 -11.60
CA GLY A 183 -29.42 -18.68 -12.34
C GLY A 183 -29.40 -19.32 -13.74
N SER A 184 -30.06 -20.47 -13.89
CA SER A 184 -30.16 -21.22 -15.15
C SER A 184 -30.76 -20.41 -16.31
N GLY A 185 -29.92 -20.04 -17.28
CA GLY A 185 -30.31 -19.38 -18.52
C GLY A 185 -29.42 -19.74 -19.71
N GLY A 186 -29.46 -21.00 -20.16
CA GLY A 186 -29.19 -21.38 -21.57
C GLY A 186 -27.74 -21.45 -22.06
N GLY A 187 -27.14 -22.65 -21.98
CA GLY A 187 -26.35 -23.27 -23.07
C GLY A 187 -25.04 -22.59 -23.52
N GLY A 188 -23.94 -22.92 -22.85
CA GLY A 188 -22.59 -22.72 -23.36
C GLY A 188 -21.58 -23.43 -22.45
N SER A 189 -20.84 -24.40 -22.99
CA SER A 189 -19.82 -25.17 -22.30
C SER A 189 -18.71 -24.27 -21.73
N GLY A 190 -18.70 -24.09 -20.41
CA GLY A 190 -17.58 -23.56 -19.64
C GLY A 190 -17.63 -24.23 -18.26
N SER A 191 -16.62 -25.02 -17.93
CA SER A 191 -16.53 -25.76 -16.68
C SER A 191 -16.40 -24.79 -15.51
N CYS A 192 -17.46 -24.59 -14.72
CA CYS A 192 -17.33 -23.97 -13.40
C CYS A 192 -16.65 -24.97 -12.45
N SER A 193 -15.63 -24.53 -11.71
CA SER A 193 -15.12 -25.24 -10.55
C SER A 193 -14.74 -24.28 -9.42
N TRP A 194 -15.15 -24.69 -8.22
CA TRP A 194 -15.03 -24.13 -6.87
C TRP A 194 -15.81 -22.82 -6.56
N GLU A 195 -16.68 -22.90 -5.54
CA GLU A 195 -17.33 -21.78 -4.82
C GLU A 195 -18.27 -20.81 -5.56
N GLY A 196 -18.87 -21.21 -6.70
CA GLY A 196 -20.03 -20.48 -7.24
C GLY A 196 -19.69 -19.17 -7.98
N HIS A 197 -18.42 -18.93 -8.31
CA HIS A 197 -18.01 -17.84 -9.19
C HIS A 197 -17.92 -18.34 -10.64
N CYS A 198 -18.84 -17.90 -11.52
CA CYS A 198 -18.76 -18.21 -12.96
C CYS A 198 -18.52 -16.92 -13.78
N ALA A 199 -17.22 -16.68 -14.06
CA ALA A 199 -16.60 -15.99 -15.21
C ALA A 199 -15.30 -15.30 -14.76
N ASP A 200 -14.31 -16.08 -14.32
CA ASP A 200 -12.97 -15.58 -14.01
C ASP A 200 -12.38 -14.96 -15.29
N GLN A 201 -11.87 -13.73 -15.22
CA GLN A 201 -10.93 -13.27 -16.24
C GLN A 201 -9.70 -14.19 -16.14
N GLN A 202 -9.57 -15.12 -17.08
CA GLN A 202 -8.46 -16.06 -17.12
C GLN A 202 -7.29 -15.46 -17.88
N PHE A 203 -6.12 -15.54 -17.27
CA PHE A 203 -4.86 -15.11 -17.86
C PHE A 203 -3.82 -16.22 -17.70
N ASP A 204 -2.84 -16.26 -18.60
CA ASP A 204 -1.66 -17.08 -18.34
C ASP A 204 -0.90 -16.53 -17.13
N ALA A 205 -0.79 -15.20 -17.03
CA ALA A 205 -0.15 -14.53 -15.91
C ALA A 205 -0.92 -13.32 -15.39
N LEU A 206 -0.98 -13.19 -14.05
CA LEU A 206 -1.39 -11.98 -13.35
C LEU A 206 -0.18 -11.35 -12.67
N ILE A 207 0.04 -10.05 -12.91
CA ILE A 207 1.10 -9.27 -12.29
C ILE A 207 0.46 -8.28 -11.31
N VAL A 208 0.96 -8.23 -10.08
CA VAL A 208 0.46 -7.30 -9.05
C VAL A 208 1.50 -6.22 -8.78
N GLY A 209 1.18 -4.99 -9.16
CA GLY A 209 2.04 -3.81 -9.07
C GLY A 209 2.50 -3.32 -10.45
N ALA A 210 2.26 -2.04 -10.73
CA ALA A 210 2.58 -1.33 -11.97
C ALA A 210 3.77 -0.35 -11.78
N GLY A 211 4.74 -0.74 -10.95
CA GLY A 211 6.05 -0.08 -10.82
C GLY A 211 7.07 -0.57 -11.87
N PHE A 212 8.35 -0.24 -11.68
CA PHE A 212 9.44 -0.67 -12.57
C PHE A 212 9.43 -2.17 -12.87
N SER A 213 9.25 -2.99 -11.83
CA SER A 213 9.26 -4.45 -11.93
C SER A 213 8.09 -4.98 -12.76
N GLY A 214 6.85 -4.58 -12.44
CA GLY A 214 5.67 -5.06 -13.14
C GLY A 214 5.56 -4.58 -14.58
N ILE A 215 5.96 -3.34 -14.87
CA ILE A 215 6.02 -2.82 -16.25
C ILE A 215 6.98 -3.66 -17.09
N HIS A 216 8.16 -3.97 -16.57
CA HIS A 216 9.15 -4.77 -17.29
C HIS A 216 8.71 -6.21 -17.43
N GLN A 217 8.19 -6.83 -16.36
CA GLN A 217 7.68 -8.20 -16.42
C GLN A 217 6.56 -8.33 -17.46
N LEU A 218 5.61 -7.38 -17.51
CA LEU A 218 4.56 -7.38 -18.51
C LEU A 218 5.15 -7.38 -19.93
N ASN A 219 6.11 -6.49 -20.22
CA ASN A 219 6.74 -6.43 -21.52
C ASN A 219 7.40 -7.76 -21.93
N GLU A 220 8.10 -8.43 -21.01
CA GLU A 220 8.74 -9.71 -21.28
C GLU A 220 7.76 -10.86 -21.46
N LEU A 221 6.70 -10.93 -20.64
CA LEU A 221 5.68 -11.99 -20.77
C LEU A 221 4.84 -11.85 -22.05
N LEU A 222 4.55 -10.62 -22.49
CA LEU A 222 3.87 -10.39 -23.77
C LEU A 222 4.72 -10.85 -24.96
N LYS A 223 6.06 -10.75 -24.89
CA LYS A 223 6.97 -11.28 -25.93
C LYS A 223 6.96 -12.81 -26.01
N LEU A 224 6.56 -13.49 -24.94
CA LEU A 224 6.33 -14.94 -24.94
C LEU A 224 4.95 -15.32 -25.51
N GLY A 225 4.12 -14.34 -25.88
CA GLY A 225 2.77 -14.57 -26.41
C GLY A 225 1.74 -14.92 -25.34
N LEU A 226 2.06 -14.70 -24.06
CA LEU A 226 1.15 -14.98 -22.94
C LEU A 226 0.04 -13.92 -22.85
N SER A 227 -1.15 -14.35 -22.43
CA SER A 227 -2.22 -13.47 -21.97
C SER A 227 -1.88 -12.96 -20.56
N VAL A 228 -1.73 -11.65 -20.42
CA VAL A 228 -1.26 -11.03 -19.17
C VAL A 228 -2.15 -9.86 -18.76
N ARG A 229 -2.41 -9.77 -17.45
CA ARG A 229 -3.03 -8.61 -16.80
C ARG A 229 -2.13 -8.10 -15.69
N VAL A 230 -1.98 -6.78 -15.59
CA VAL A 230 -1.41 -6.09 -14.43
C VAL A 230 -2.55 -5.47 -13.64
N ILE A 231 -2.54 -5.63 -12.31
CA ILE A 231 -3.38 -4.87 -11.39
C ILE A 231 -2.53 -4.01 -10.46
N ASP A 232 -2.99 -2.81 -10.12
CA ASP A 232 -2.38 -1.97 -9.08
C ASP A 232 -3.48 -1.22 -8.30
N LEU A 233 -3.27 -1.07 -6.99
CA LEU A 233 -4.12 -0.26 -6.13
C LEU A 233 -4.00 1.24 -6.46
N ALA A 234 -2.86 1.66 -7.02
CA ALA A 234 -2.63 3.01 -7.49
C ALA A 234 -3.60 3.38 -8.62
N SER A 235 -3.90 4.66 -8.75
CA SER A 235 -4.76 5.17 -9.83
C SER A 235 -4.03 5.28 -11.17
N ASP A 236 -2.71 5.14 -11.19
CA ASP A 236 -1.86 5.20 -12.38
C ASP A 236 -0.57 4.39 -12.16
N ILE A 237 0.21 4.21 -13.22
CA ILE A 237 1.51 3.53 -13.19
C ILE A 237 2.54 4.30 -12.35
N GLY A 238 3.62 3.61 -11.96
CA GLY A 238 4.83 4.24 -11.42
C GLY A 238 5.31 3.68 -10.09
N GLY A 239 4.44 2.98 -9.34
CA GLY A 239 4.76 2.40 -8.04
C GLY A 239 5.30 3.46 -7.06
N THR A 240 6.54 3.30 -6.58
CA THR A 240 7.22 4.29 -5.73
C THR A 240 7.08 5.71 -6.27
N TRP A 241 7.21 5.91 -7.58
CA TRP A 241 7.19 7.21 -8.22
C TRP A 241 5.78 7.73 -8.49
N HIS A 242 4.73 6.94 -8.23
CA HIS A 242 3.36 7.43 -8.15
C HIS A 242 3.03 7.96 -6.75
N PHE A 243 3.47 7.25 -5.70
CA PHE A 243 3.11 7.58 -4.31
C PHE A 243 3.99 8.64 -3.65
N ASN A 244 5.27 8.72 -4.00
CA ASN A 244 6.23 9.59 -3.31
C ASN A 244 6.34 10.98 -3.96
N CYS A 245 5.23 11.71 -3.97
CA CYS A 245 5.12 13.06 -4.55
C CYS A 245 5.57 14.19 -3.60
N TYR A 246 6.34 13.87 -2.56
CA TYR A 246 6.78 14.87 -1.58
C TYR A 246 7.86 15.81 -2.16
N PRO A 247 7.98 17.05 -1.64
CA PRO A 247 8.96 18.01 -2.12
C PRO A 247 10.40 17.49 -1.89
N GLY A 248 11.22 17.51 -2.95
CA GLY A 248 12.59 17.03 -2.91
C GLY A 248 12.78 15.54 -3.24
N ALA A 249 11.71 14.79 -3.51
CA ALA A 249 11.81 13.37 -3.92
C ALA A 249 12.71 13.21 -5.15
N MET A 250 13.79 12.43 -4.98
CA MET A 250 14.85 12.26 -5.99
C MET A 250 15.51 10.89 -5.86
N SER A 251 15.96 10.32 -6.97
CA SER A 251 16.85 9.15 -6.96
C SER A 251 18.17 9.50 -6.27
N ASP A 252 18.84 8.48 -5.72
CA ASP A 252 20.25 8.57 -5.32
C ASP A 252 21.14 7.61 -6.13
N THR A 253 20.55 7.01 -7.16
CA THR A 253 21.25 6.42 -8.29
C THR A 253 21.31 7.46 -9.39
N GLU A 254 22.46 7.61 -10.05
CA GLU A 254 22.61 8.57 -11.12
C GLU A 254 21.69 8.25 -12.31
N SER A 255 21.21 9.30 -12.98
CA SER A 255 20.18 9.27 -14.04
C SER A 255 20.45 8.26 -15.15
N PHE A 256 21.72 8.02 -15.48
CA PHE A 256 22.12 7.13 -16.58
C PHE A 256 21.98 5.64 -16.25
N VAL A 257 21.86 5.26 -14.97
CA VAL A 257 21.68 3.87 -14.51
C VAL A 257 20.46 3.67 -13.60
N TYR A 258 19.66 4.72 -13.36
CA TYR A 258 18.33 4.61 -12.75
C TYR A 258 17.23 4.52 -13.82
N ARG A 259 17.31 3.49 -14.66
CA ARG A 259 16.45 3.26 -15.83
C ARG A 259 16.57 1.82 -16.30
N TYR A 260 15.79 1.45 -17.31
CA TYR A 260 15.94 0.15 -17.96
C TYR A 260 17.19 0.12 -18.86
N SER A 261 17.76 -1.06 -19.04
CA SER A 261 18.98 -1.31 -19.82
C SER A 261 18.76 -2.12 -21.10
N TRP A 262 17.56 -2.65 -21.30
CA TRP A 262 17.23 -3.55 -22.42
C TRP A 262 16.87 -2.84 -23.74
N ASP A 263 16.55 -1.54 -23.70
CA ASP A 263 16.28 -0.71 -24.89
C ASP A 263 17.42 0.28 -25.14
N LYS A 264 18.34 -0.11 -26.03
CA LYS A 264 19.54 0.68 -26.33
C LYS A 264 19.24 2.02 -27.01
N GLU A 265 18.23 2.07 -27.87
CA GLU A 265 17.83 3.31 -28.52
C GLU A 265 17.29 4.30 -27.48
N ASP A 266 16.44 3.83 -26.56
CA ASP A 266 15.91 4.65 -25.48
C ASP A 266 17.00 5.15 -24.53
N LEU A 267 17.92 4.28 -24.13
CA LEU A 267 19.10 4.67 -23.33
C LEU A 267 19.83 5.87 -23.95
N GLN A 268 20.04 5.84 -25.27
CA GLN A 268 20.76 6.89 -25.98
C GLN A 268 19.94 8.17 -26.18
N THR A 269 18.64 8.03 -26.44
CA THR A 269 17.78 9.13 -26.91
C THR A 269 16.92 9.77 -25.82
N TYR A 270 16.48 9.03 -24.80
CA TYR A 270 15.59 9.57 -23.77
C TYR A 270 16.32 10.63 -22.92
N PRO A 271 15.73 11.83 -22.75
CA PRO A 271 16.41 12.93 -22.10
C PRO A 271 16.54 12.71 -20.58
N TRP A 272 17.64 13.20 -20.02
CA TRP A 272 17.82 13.39 -18.58
C TRP A 272 18.77 14.58 -18.38
N LYS A 273 18.31 15.59 -17.66
CA LYS A 273 18.98 16.90 -17.61
C LYS A 273 20.02 17.00 -16.51
N ASN A 274 19.83 16.25 -15.43
CA ASN A 274 20.64 16.32 -14.22
C ASN A 274 21.28 14.96 -13.91
N HIS A 275 22.29 14.96 -13.06
CA HIS A 275 22.97 13.74 -12.60
C HIS A 275 22.05 12.80 -11.82
N TYR A 276 20.97 13.31 -11.22
CA TYR A 276 19.91 12.51 -10.60
C TYR A 276 18.54 12.92 -11.16
N VAL A 277 17.57 12.01 -11.06
CA VAL A 277 16.20 12.21 -11.55
C VAL A 277 15.26 12.46 -10.37
N HIS A 278 14.44 13.49 -10.49
CA HIS A 278 13.37 13.76 -9.53
C HIS A 278 12.13 12.90 -9.82
N GLN A 279 11.26 12.76 -8.81
CA GLN A 279 10.06 11.91 -8.94
C GLN A 279 9.23 12.16 -10.21
N PRO A 280 8.92 13.42 -10.61
CA PRO A 280 8.15 13.65 -11.83
C PRO A 280 8.87 13.16 -13.10
N GLU A 281 10.21 13.27 -13.14
CA GLU A 281 11.01 12.82 -14.28
C GLU A 281 11.04 11.30 -14.39
N VAL A 282 11.09 10.59 -13.26
CA VAL A 282 11.02 9.12 -13.26
C VAL A 282 9.62 8.64 -13.64
N LEU A 283 8.57 9.26 -13.11
CA LEU A 283 7.19 8.92 -13.46
C LEU A 283 6.94 9.13 -14.95
N GLU A 284 7.43 10.24 -15.52
CA GLU A 284 7.31 10.51 -16.95
C GLU A 284 8.11 9.53 -17.81
N TYR A 285 9.29 9.11 -17.35
CA TYR A 285 10.04 8.03 -18.01
C TYR A 285 9.26 6.72 -18.05
N LEU A 286 8.62 6.32 -16.94
CA LEU A 286 7.81 5.10 -16.91
C LEU A 286 6.56 5.22 -17.79
N ARG A 287 5.91 6.40 -17.85
CA ARG A 287 4.78 6.65 -18.77
C ARG A 287 5.22 6.52 -20.22
N HIS A 288 6.37 7.08 -20.56
CA HIS A 288 6.97 6.94 -21.89
C HIS A 288 7.21 5.48 -22.25
N ILE A 289 7.80 4.67 -21.36
CA ILE A 289 8.01 3.24 -21.62
C ILE A 289 6.68 2.51 -21.83
N VAL A 290 5.68 2.75 -20.98
CA VAL A 290 4.34 2.14 -21.11
C VAL A 290 3.68 2.51 -22.43
N ALA A 291 3.84 3.76 -22.89
CA ALA A 291 3.32 4.22 -24.18
C ALA A 291 4.11 3.65 -25.37
N LYS A 292 5.44 3.69 -25.33
CA LYS A 292 6.34 3.20 -26.39
C LYS A 292 6.09 1.73 -26.74
N TYR A 293 5.76 0.93 -25.73
CA TYR A 293 5.52 -0.51 -25.85
C TYR A 293 4.04 -0.90 -25.82
N ASP A 294 3.11 0.07 -25.90
CA ASP A 294 1.65 -0.15 -25.91
C ASP A 294 1.15 -1.07 -24.77
N LEU A 295 1.71 -0.89 -23.58
CA LEU A 295 1.49 -1.77 -22.43
C LEU A 295 0.21 -1.43 -21.66
N ARG A 296 -0.29 -0.19 -21.78
CA ARG A 296 -1.37 0.34 -20.94
C ARG A 296 -2.66 -0.48 -21.00
N LYS A 297 -2.99 -1.03 -22.16
CA LYS A 297 -4.20 -1.85 -22.40
C LYS A 297 -4.24 -3.16 -21.59
N HIS A 298 -3.10 -3.58 -21.04
CA HIS A 298 -2.98 -4.77 -20.21
C HIS A 298 -2.99 -4.45 -18.71
N MET A 299 -3.30 -3.21 -18.32
CA MET A 299 -3.22 -2.74 -16.94
C MET A 299 -4.58 -2.27 -16.42
N GLN A 300 -4.88 -2.62 -15.18
CA GLN A 300 -6.08 -2.20 -14.45
C GLN A 300 -5.68 -1.53 -13.13
N PHE A 301 -6.17 -0.31 -12.93
CA PHE A 301 -5.81 0.55 -11.79
C PHE A 301 -6.95 0.63 -10.78
N ASN A 302 -6.67 1.21 -9.61
CA ASN A 302 -7.60 1.25 -8.48
C ASN A 302 -8.12 -0.17 -8.12
N THR A 303 -7.28 -1.18 -8.29
CA THR A 303 -7.61 -2.59 -8.11
C THR A 303 -6.55 -3.21 -7.21
N GLU A 304 -6.86 -3.31 -5.92
CA GLU A 304 -6.00 -3.94 -4.92
C GLU A 304 -6.23 -5.46 -4.91
N MET A 305 -5.15 -6.24 -4.86
CA MET A 305 -5.22 -7.67 -4.53
C MET A 305 -5.51 -7.85 -3.04
N LEU A 306 -6.66 -8.43 -2.72
CA LEU A 306 -7.10 -8.69 -1.35
C LEU A 306 -6.66 -10.08 -0.87
N SER A 307 -6.82 -11.09 -1.73
CA SER A 307 -6.36 -12.46 -1.48
C SER A 307 -5.77 -13.09 -2.74
N ALA A 308 -4.97 -14.13 -2.53
CA ALA A 308 -4.49 -15.00 -3.59
C ALA A 308 -4.38 -16.42 -3.05
N ASP A 309 -5.17 -17.33 -3.63
CA ASP A 309 -5.31 -18.70 -3.17
C ASP A 309 -4.94 -19.65 -4.30
N TRP A 310 -4.07 -20.62 -4.01
CA TRP A 310 -3.69 -21.64 -4.98
C TRP A 310 -4.73 -22.75 -5.07
N ASP A 311 -5.24 -23.00 -6.28
CA ASP A 311 -6.12 -24.10 -6.60
C ASP A 311 -5.29 -25.28 -7.14
N ASP A 312 -5.08 -26.31 -6.32
CA ASP A 312 -4.30 -27.49 -6.69
C ASP A 312 -5.00 -28.35 -7.76
N GLU A 313 -6.32 -28.28 -7.92
CA GLU A 313 -7.01 -29.05 -8.96
C GLU A 313 -6.88 -28.35 -10.32
N ALA A 314 -7.17 -27.04 -10.35
CA ALA A 314 -7.10 -26.24 -11.57
C ALA A 314 -5.66 -25.78 -11.92
N GLN A 315 -4.71 -25.89 -10.99
CA GLN A 315 -3.33 -25.44 -11.14
C GLN A 315 -3.22 -23.94 -11.48
N VAL A 316 -4.03 -23.12 -10.81
CA VAL A 316 -4.09 -21.66 -10.96
C VAL A 316 -4.13 -20.96 -9.61
N TRP A 317 -3.68 -19.71 -9.60
CA TRP A 317 -3.96 -18.75 -8.55
C TRP A 317 -5.33 -18.12 -8.79
N ARG A 318 -6.17 -18.08 -7.75
CA ARG A 318 -7.41 -17.31 -7.71
C ARG A 318 -7.17 -16.06 -6.88
N VAL A 319 -7.36 -14.90 -7.51
CA VAL A 319 -7.01 -13.60 -6.93
C VAL A 319 -8.26 -12.75 -6.78
N ALA A 320 -8.68 -12.53 -5.54
CA ALA A 320 -9.78 -11.63 -5.22
C ALA A 320 -9.28 -10.19 -5.16
N THR A 321 -10.06 -9.27 -5.70
CA THR A 321 -9.68 -7.86 -5.81
C THR A 321 -10.67 -6.92 -5.13
N SER A 322 -10.24 -5.68 -4.86
CA SER A 322 -11.07 -4.64 -4.24
C SER A 322 -12.27 -4.20 -5.09
N THR A 323 -12.34 -4.59 -6.36
CA THR A 323 -13.47 -4.32 -7.26
C THR A 323 -14.57 -5.39 -7.14
N GLY A 324 -14.34 -6.45 -6.37
CA GLY A 324 -15.20 -7.63 -6.31
C GLY A 324 -14.94 -8.63 -7.44
N GLU A 325 -14.01 -8.34 -8.35
CA GLU A 325 -13.60 -9.28 -9.39
C GLU A 325 -12.68 -10.36 -8.83
N VAL A 326 -12.85 -11.59 -9.33
CA VAL A 326 -11.91 -12.69 -9.15
C VAL A 326 -11.20 -12.93 -10.48
N MET A 327 -9.87 -12.93 -10.43
CA MET A 327 -9.02 -13.21 -11.58
C MET A 327 -8.30 -14.54 -11.37
N ALA A 328 -8.30 -15.40 -12.38
CA ALA A 328 -7.60 -16.67 -12.33
C ALA A 328 -6.37 -16.62 -13.24
N ALA A 329 -5.21 -17.02 -12.71
CA ALA A 329 -3.98 -17.06 -13.50
C ALA A 329 -3.09 -18.24 -13.15
N ARG A 330 -2.49 -18.88 -14.15
CA ARG A 330 -1.52 -19.95 -13.91
C ARG A 330 -0.29 -19.45 -13.17
N TYR A 331 0.20 -18.28 -13.57
CA TYR A 331 1.38 -17.63 -12.98
C TYR A 331 0.99 -16.35 -12.27
N LEU A 332 1.43 -16.20 -11.02
CA LEU A 332 1.24 -14.97 -10.25
C LEU A 332 2.60 -14.31 -10.04
N VAL A 333 2.77 -13.08 -10.54
CA VAL A 333 3.99 -12.30 -10.32
C VAL A 333 3.70 -11.15 -9.34
N ALA A 334 4.20 -11.30 -8.13
CA ALA A 334 4.13 -10.30 -7.07
C ALA A 334 5.25 -9.26 -7.23
N ALA A 335 4.91 -8.11 -7.80
CA ALA A 335 5.77 -6.94 -7.97
C ALA A 335 5.43 -5.84 -6.93
N LEU A 336 5.18 -6.25 -5.68
CA LEU A 336 4.53 -5.43 -4.63
C LEU A 336 5.37 -4.27 -4.08
N GLY A 337 6.68 -4.28 -4.34
CA GLY A 337 7.63 -3.27 -3.90
C GLY A 337 8.10 -3.45 -2.45
N VAL A 338 9.41 -3.36 -2.25
CA VAL A 338 10.07 -3.52 -0.94
C VAL A 338 9.96 -2.30 -0.01
N LEU A 339 9.48 -1.16 -0.52
CA LEU A 339 9.39 0.12 0.20
C LEU A 339 8.08 0.83 -0.16
N SER A 340 6.93 0.20 0.09
CA SER A 340 5.61 0.77 -0.23
C SER A 340 4.59 0.67 0.90
N LYS A 341 4.61 -0.35 1.78
CA LYS A 341 3.75 -0.37 2.97
C LYS A 341 4.20 0.67 3.98
N ARG A 342 3.44 1.76 4.11
CA ARG A 342 3.76 2.90 4.98
C ARG A 342 3.88 2.46 6.44
N ASN A 343 4.94 2.91 7.12
CA ASN A 343 5.07 2.76 8.57
C ASN A 343 4.55 4.03 9.25
N ILE A 344 3.33 3.97 9.79
CA ILE A 344 2.70 5.09 10.49
C ILE A 344 2.82 4.82 11.99
N PRO A 345 3.61 5.61 12.75
CA PRO A 345 3.75 5.38 14.18
C PRO A 345 2.44 5.69 14.92
N ASP A 346 2.10 4.83 15.88
CA ASP A 346 0.98 5.07 16.79
C ASP A 346 1.41 6.04 17.90
N ILE A 347 1.30 7.34 17.61
CA ILE A 347 1.61 8.41 18.57
C ILE A 347 0.30 8.86 19.23
N PRO A 348 0.21 8.88 20.57
CA PRO A 348 -1.00 9.31 21.28
C PRO A 348 -1.51 10.67 20.79
N GLY A 349 -2.82 10.77 20.54
CA GLY A 349 -3.47 12.01 20.13
C GLY A 349 -3.28 12.41 18.66
N ALA A 350 -2.68 11.57 17.81
CA ALA A 350 -2.51 11.85 16.38
C ALA A 350 -3.81 12.26 15.67
N SER A 351 -4.94 11.61 15.98
CA SER A 351 -6.26 11.91 15.42
C SER A 351 -6.84 13.26 15.86
N THR A 352 -6.26 13.90 16.89
CA THR A 352 -6.74 15.19 17.44
C THR A 352 -6.04 16.39 16.82
N PHE A 353 -5.00 16.19 16.00
CA PHE A 353 -4.26 17.27 15.37
C PHE A 353 -5.18 18.09 14.46
N ALA A 354 -5.31 19.40 14.71
CA ALA A 354 -6.18 20.26 13.92
C ALA A 354 -5.54 20.71 12.59
N GLY A 355 -4.22 20.54 12.45
CA GLY A 355 -3.48 20.82 11.23
C GLY A 355 -3.51 19.65 10.23
N ARG A 356 -2.68 19.75 9.19
CA ARG A 356 -2.54 18.68 8.18
C ARG A 356 -1.53 17.64 8.63
N LEU A 357 -1.97 16.41 8.90
CA LEU A 357 -1.09 15.26 9.07
C LEU A 357 -0.92 14.53 7.72
N THR A 358 0.30 14.22 7.32
CA THR A 358 0.56 13.43 6.10
C THR A 358 1.77 12.50 6.27
N HIS A 359 1.73 11.33 5.64
CA HIS A 359 2.91 10.50 5.44
C HIS A 359 3.56 10.87 4.10
N SER A 360 4.88 10.88 4.04
CA SER A 360 5.65 11.20 2.82
C SER A 360 5.20 10.44 1.56
N ALA A 361 4.94 9.13 1.69
CA ALA A 361 4.38 8.29 0.62
C ALA A 361 2.84 8.39 0.43
N SER A 362 2.23 9.45 0.94
CA SER A 362 0.82 9.83 0.73
C SER A 362 0.71 11.33 0.49
N TRP A 363 1.76 11.95 -0.05
CA TRP A 363 1.83 13.39 -0.20
C TRP A 363 0.81 13.85 -1.25
N SER A 364 -0.18 14.61 -0.81
CA SER A 364 -1.22 15.13 -1.70
C SER A 364 -0.75 16.43 -2.40
N PRO A 365 -1.04 16.63 -3.70
CA PRO A 365 -0.64 17.82 -4.43
C PRO A 365 -1.17 19.15 -3.88
N ASP A 366 -2.25 19.14 -3.09
CA ASP A 366 -2.84 20.34 -2.46
C ASP A 366 -2.06 20.83 -1.23
N ILE A 367 -1.08 20.07 -0.74
CA ILE A 367 -0.30 20.45 0.44
C ILE A 367 0.69 21.56 0.08
N ASP A 368 0.34 22.81 0.43
CA ASP A 368 1.23 23.96 0.34
C ASP A 368 1.94 24.24 1.68
N VAL A 369 3.26 24.05 1.69
CA VAL A 369 4.10 24.27 2.87
C VAL A 369 4.56 25.72 3.02
N ARG A 370 4.31 26.59 2.04
CA ARG A 370 4.83 27.97 2.05
C ARG A 370 4.26 28.76 3.23
N ASN A 371 5.15 29.41 3.98
CA ASN A 371 4.80 30.19 5.17
C ASN A 371 4.04 29.40 6.26
N LYS A 372 4.13 28.07 6.27
CA LYS A 372 3.55 27.21 7.31
C LYS A 372 4.58 26.82 8.36
N ARG A 373 4.12 26.49 9.56
CA ARG A 373 4.92 25.86 10.61
C ARG A 373 4.87 24.35 10.39
N VAL A 374 6.00 23.76 10.02
CA VAL A 374 6.06 22.35 9.58
C VAL A 374 6.90 21.52 10.54
N GLY A 375 6.38 20.36 10.95
CA GLY A 375 7.11 19.35 11.70
C GLY A 375 7.42 18.16 10.80
N VAL A 376 8.62 17.60 10.88
CA VAL A 376 9.01 16.38 10.17
C VAL A 376 9.49 15.35 11.19
N VAL A 377 8.80 14.21 11.28
CA VAL A 377 9.20 13.07 12.11
C VAL A 377 9.97 12.08 11.23
N GLY A 378 11.26 11.91 11.56
CA GLY A 378 12.17 11.04 10.81
C GLY A 378 13.18 11.80 9.95
N ASN A 379 14.38 11.24 9.87
CA ASN A 379 15.57 11.82 9.23
C ASN A 379 16.36 10.77 8.42
N GLY A 380 15.67 9.74 7.90
CA GLY A 380 16.22 8.90 6.83
C GLY A 380 16.25 9.66 5.49
N SER A 381 16.55 8.98 4.38
CA SER A 381 16.65 9.61 3.05
C SER A 381 15.44 10.51 2.72
N THR A 382 14.23 10.03 2.98
CA THR A 382 13.00 10.80 2.78
C THR A 382 12.95 12.07 3.63
N GLY A 383 13.21 11.98 4.93
CA GLY A 383 13.20 13.13 5.83
C GLY A 383 14.27 14.16 5.47
N VAL A 384 15.46 13.68 5.11
CA VAL A 384 16.58 14.50 4.62
C VAL A 384 16.19 15.28 3.35
N GLN A 385 15.58 14.63 2.36
CA GLN A 385 15.12 15.26 1.13
C GLN A 385 14.02 16.31 1.40
N ILE A 386 12.99 15.94 2.17
CA ILE A 386 11.89 16.84 2.54
C ILE A 386 12.42 18.08 3.26
N ILE A 387 13.21 17.90 4.32
CA ILE A 387 13.78 19.00 5.10
C ILE A 387 14.62 19.92 4.21
N THR A 388 15.44 19.33 3.34
CA THR A 388 16.31 20.10 2.43
C THR A 388 15.50 20.99 1.49
N ASP A 389 14.43 20.46 0.89
CA ASP A 389 13.64 21.20 -0.10
C ASP A 389 12.67 22.22 0.53
N ILE A 390 12.06 21.92 1.68
CA ILE A 390 11.04 22.80 2.29
C ILE A 390 11.60 23.87 3.23
N ALA A 391 12.77 23.66 3.83
CA ALA A 391 13.41 24.63 4.75
C ALA A 391 13.46 26.09 4.23
N PRO A 392 13.75 26.38 2.95
CA PRO A 392 13.69 27.76 2.44
C PRO A 392 12.28 28.34 2.25
N LYS A 393 11.22 27.53 2.33
CA LYS A 393 9.85 27.89 1.92
C LYS A 393 8.88 28.07 3.10
N VAL A 394 9.14 27.38 4.21
CA VAL A 394 8.29 27.33 5.41
C VAL A 394 8.51 28.53 6.35
N ALA A 395 7.52 28.87 7.17
CA ALA A 395 7.67 29.89 8.21
C ALA A 395 8.55 29.40 9.37
N SER A 396 8.40 28.14 9.75
CA SER A 396 9.32 27.45 10.65
C SER A 396 9.35 25.94 10.35
N LEU A 397 10.47 25.29 10.67
CA LEU A 397 10.66 23.86 10.49
C LEU A 397 11.20 23.23 11.78
N THR A 398 10.51 22.22 12.30
CA THR A 398 11.00 21.40 13.41
C THR A 398 11.27 19.98 12.93
N CYS A 399 12.53 19.54 12.97
CA CYS A 399 12.90 18.14 12.73
C CYS A 399 12.84 17.36 14.06
N PHE A 400 11.88 16.43 14.16
CA PHE A 400 11.80 15.49 15.28
C PHE A 400 12.66 14.27 14.96
N GLN A 401 13.88 14.27 15.49
CA GLN A 401 14.91 13.31 15.15
C GLN A 401 15.14 12.33 16.30
N ARG A 402 15.02 11.02 16.03
CA ARG A 402 15.36 9.97 17.01
C ARG A 402 16.81 9.51 16.90
N HIS A 403 17.28 9.18 15.70
CA HIS A 403 18.66 8.74 15.47
C HIS A 403 19.28 9.58 14.34
N PRO A 404 20.22 10.50 14.61
CA PRO A 404 20.96 11.21 13.55
C PRO A 404 21.62 10.22 12.58
N GLN A 405 21.58 10.52 11.28
CA GLN A 405 22.18 9.67 10.24
C GLN A 405 23.32 10.39 9.52
N TYR A 406 24.26 9.61 8.98
CA TYR A 406 25.30 10.13 8.12
C TYR A 406 24.74 10.43 6.74
N SER A 407 24.89 11.67 6.29
CA SER A 407 24.57 12.09 4.93
C SER A 407 25.80 12.74 4.30
N VAL A 408 25.96 12.53 2.99
CA VAL A 408 27.00 13.17 2.17
C VAL A 408 26.37 13.97 1.04
N PRO A 409 27.07 14.89 0.37
CA PRO A 409 26.51 15.57 -0.79
C PRO A 409 26.09 14.57 -1.87
N SER A 410 24.99 14.82 -2.58
CA SER A 410 24.57 14.02 -3.73
C SER A 410 25.45 14.30 -4.94
N GLY A 411 25.91 15.56 -5.09
CA GLY A 411 26.53 16.03 -6.33
C GLY A 411 25.52 16.28 -7.45
N ASN A 412 24.22 16.38 -7.13
CA ASN A 412 23.21 16.68 -8.14
C ASN A 412 23.44 18.05 -8.79
N GLY A 413 23.21 18.11 -10.09
CA GLY A 413 23.45 19.28 -10.92
C GLY A 413 23.25 18.96 -12.40
N PRO A 414 23.32 19.98 -13.27
CA PRO A 414 23.11 19.80 -14.70
C PRO A 414 24.21 18.93 -15.32
N VAL A 415 23.80 18.09 -16.25
CA VAL A 415 24.71 17.23 -17.01
C VAL A 415 25.28 18.01 -18.18
N THR A 416 26.61 17.96 -18.33
CA THR A 416 27.26 18.60 -19.47
C THR A 416 27.02 17.81 -20.77
N PRO A 417 26.94 18.47 -21.94
CA PRO A 417 26.83 17.77 -23.22
C PRO A 417 27.97 16.76 -23.45
N ALA A 418 29.19 17.09 -23.01
CA ALA A 418 30.34 16.20 -23.10
C ALA A 418 30.15 14.93 -22.25
N HIS A 419 29.65 15.06 -21.02
CA HIS A 419 29.33 13.89 -20.19
C HIS A 419 28.23 13.04 -20.81
N ARG A 420 27.14 13.66 -21.31
CA ARG A 420 26.08 12.92 -22.00
C ARG A 420 26.60 12.17 -23.24
N ALA A 421 27.44 12.81 -24.05
CA ALA A 421 28.06 12.18 -25.21
C ALA A 421 28.97 11.00 -24.80
N TRP A 422 29.74 11.15 -23.72
CA TRP A 422 30.56 10.07 -23.18
C TRP A 422 29.71 8.88 -22.71
N VAL A 423 28.64 9.13 -21.96
CA VAL A 423 27.72 8.07 -21.52
C VAL A 423 27.12 7.36 -22.74
N ASN A 424 26.62 8.10 -23.72
CA ASN A 424 26.05 7.54 -24.95
C ASN A 424 27.03 6.65 -25.72
N ALA A 425 28.31 7.03 -25.77
CA ALA A 425 29.37 6.29 -26.45
C ALA A 425 29.84 5.04 -25.66
N ASN A 426 29.60 4.98 -24.35
CA ASN A 426 30.11 3.94 -23.46
C ASN A 426 29.02 3.09 -22.81
N TYR A 427 27.75 3.20 -23.23
CA TYR A 427 26.63 2.51 -22.58
C TYR A 427 26.81 1.00 -22.42
N ASP A 428 27.35 0.31 -23.43
CA ASP A 428 27.56 -1.15 -23.34
C ASP A 428 28.56 -1.49 -22.23
N ALA A 429 29.67 -0.75 -22.14
CA ALA A 429 30.68 -0.93 -21.10
C ALA A 429 30.14 -0.56 -19.71
N ILE A 430 29.37 0.53 -19.61
CA ILE A 430 28.70 0.96 -18.37
C ILE A 430 27.77 -0.14 -17.86
N TRP A 431 26.87 -0.66 -18.69
CA TRP A 431 25.92 -1.67 -18.25
C TRP A 431 26.56 -3.04 -18.02
N ALA A 432 27.63 -3.38 -18.74
CA ALA A 432 28.47 -4.53 -18.40
C ALA A 432 29.08 -4.37 -17.00
N GLN A 433 29.63 -3.19 -16.69
CA GLN A 433 30.18 -2.89 -15.37
C GLN A 433 29.10 -2.99 -14.29
N VAL A 434 27.95 -2.33 -14.47
CA VAL A 434 26.82 -2.35 -13.53
C VAL A 434 26.38 -3.78 -13.20
N ARG A 435 26.25 -4.65 -14.20
CA ARG A 435 25.83 -6.06 -13.99
C ARG A 435 26.90 -6.91 -13.31
N SER A 436 28.17 -6.52 -13.41
CA SER A 436 29.31 -7.23 -12.81
C SER A 436 29.74 -6.71 -11.44
N SER A 437 29.14 -5.61 -10.97
CA SER A 437 29.49 -4.96 -9.70
C SER A 437 28.56 -5.42 -8.57
N ALA A 438 28.93 -5.20 -7.31
CA ALA A 438 28.12 -5.62 -6.17
C ALA A 438 26.89 -4.70 -5.95
N VAL A 439 27.07 -3.38 -6.11
CA VAL A 439 26.00 -2.40 -5.83
C VAL A 439 25.35 -1.81 -7.09
N GLY A 440 25.95 -1.90 -8.28
CA GLY A 440 25.33 -1.51 -9.55
C GLY A 440 25.08 -0.01 -9.75
N PHE A 441 25.85 0.87 -9.09
CA PHE A 441 25.66 2.35 -9.12
C PHE A 441 26.44 3.07 -10.23
N GLY A 442 27.13 2.35 -11.13
CA GLY A 442 27.85 2.96 -12.27
C GLY A 442 29.18 3.63 -11.90
N PHE A 443 29.83 3.17 -10.82
CA PHE A 443 31.21 3.52 -10.46
C PHE A 443 32.00 2.24 -10.14
N GLU A 444 33.33 2.32 -10.20
CA GLU A 444 34.22 1.21 -9.86
C GLU A 444 34.32 1.04 -8.33
N GLU A 445 33.94 -0.13 -7.83
CA GLU A 445 34.02 -0.48 -6.42
C GLU A 445 35.46 -0.83 -6.04
N SER A 446 35.96 -0.25 -4.96
CA SER A 446 37.35 -0.39 -4.53
C SER A 446 37.57 -1.67 -3.73
N THR A 447 38.73 -2.30 -3.91
CA THR A 447 39.22 -3.38 -3.03
C THR A 447 40.28 -2.89 -2.04
N ARG A 448 40.64 -1.60 -2.09
CA ARG A 448 41.69 -1.00 -1.25
C ARG A 448 41.21 -0.89 0.20
N PRO A 449 41.95 -1.42 1.20
CA PRO A 449 41.62 -1.20 2.60
C PRO A 449 41.89 0.23 3.08
N VAL A 450 41.05 0.79 3.95
CA VAL A 450 41.18 2.17 4.49
C VAL A 450 42.56 2.42 5.13
N HIS A 451 43.09 1.44 5.86
CA HIS A 451 44.37 1.56 6.57
C HIS A 451 45.59 1.15 5.74
N SER A 452 45.41 0.82 4.46
CA SER A 452 46.53 0.53 3.54
C SER A 452 47.24 1.79 3.05
N VAL A 453 46.65 2.97 3.25
CA VAL A 453 47.21 4.27 2.81
C VAL A 453 47.52 5.18 4.01
N PRO A 454 48.50 6.09 3.88
CA PRO A 454 48.81 7.07 4.92
C PRO A 454 47.61 7.97 5.26
N PRO A 455 47.53 8.54 6.49
CA PRO A 455 46.39 9.38 6.90
C PRO A 455 46.11 10.59 5.98
N ALA A 456 47.14 11.23 5.44
CA ALA A 456 46.98 12.37 4.52
C ALA A 456 46.32 11.96 3.20
N GLU A 457 46.70 10.80 2.65
CA GLU A 457 46.09 10.24 1.44
C GLU A 457 44.65 9.79 1.71
N ARG A 458 44.41 9.13 2.85
CA ARG A 458 43.05 8.76 3.30
C ARG A 458 42.13 9.98 3.37
N ALA A 459 42.59 11.07 3.99
CA ALA A 459 41.83 12.32 4.08
C ALA A 459 41.54 12.92 2.69
N ALA A 460 42.52 12.92 1.77
CA ALA A 460 42.34 13.41 0.41
C ALA A 460 41.33 12.56 -0.39
N ILE A 461 41.34 11.23 -0.21
CA ILE A 461 40.36 10.34 -0.84
C ILE A 461 38.95 10.65 -0.33
N PHE A 462 38.74 10.74 0.99
CA PHE A 462 37.44 11.09 1.54
C PHE A 462 36.97 12.48 1.10
N GLU A 463 37.87 13.46 1.02
CA GLU A 463 37.53 14.80 0.51
C GLU A 463 37.07 14.75 -0.94
N ARG A 464 37.81 14.04 -1.80
CA ARG A 464 37.43 13.84 -3.21
C ARG A 464 36.05 13.18 -3.32
N LEU A 465 35.77 12.14 -2.53
CA LEU A 465 34.48 11.44 -2.54
C LEU A 465 33.35 12.35 -2.06
N TRP A 466 33.59 13.12 -1.00
CA TRP A 466 32.64 14.12 -0.50
C TRP A 466 32.31 15.18 -1.55
N THR A 467 33.32 15.70 -2.26
CA THR A 467 33.12 16.70 -3.32
C THR A 467 32.39 16.12 -4.53
N ARG A 468 32.71 14.89 -4.94
CA ARG A 468 32.01 14.21 -6.05
C ARG A 468 30.56 13.87 -5.69
N GLY A 469 30.32 13.58 -4.42
CA GLY A 469 29.02 13.17 -3.91
C GLY A 469 28.61 11.75 -4.31
N ASN A 470 27.40 11.38 -3.89
CA ASN A 470 26.79 10.06 -3.88
C ASN A 470 27.13 9.23 -2.63
N GLY A 471 26.11 8.77 -1.91
CA GLY A 471 26.26 7.99 -0.67
C GLY A 471 26.95 6.65 -0.88
N PHE A 472 26.58 5.92 -1.93
CA PHE A 472 27.21 4.64 -2.26
C PHE A 472 28.65 4.83 -2.75
N ARG A 473 28.91 5.86 -3.56
CA ARG A 473 30.28 6.20 -3.98
C ARG A 473 31.18 6.48 -2.77
N PHE A 474 30.71 7.25 -1.80
CA PHE A 474 31.48 7.53 -0.59
C PHE A 474 31.84 6.26 0.19
N MET A 475 30.90 5.30 0.27
CA MET A 475 31.08 4.05 1.00
C MET A 475 31.94 3.00 0.25
N PHE A 476 31.92 2.99 -1.09
CA PHE A 476 32.46 1.86 -1.87
C PHE A 476 33.51 2.22 -2.95
N GLU A 477 33.60 3.46 -3.45
CA GLU A 477 34.56 3.83 -4.51
C GLU A 477 35.98 4.13 -3.96
N GLY A 478 36.07 4.60 -2.72
CA GLY A 478 37.36 4.88 -2.09
C GLY A 478 38.07 3.65 -1.58
N PHE A 479 37.32 2.85 -0.82
CA PHE A 479 37.85 1.75 -0.02
C PHE A 479 36.85 0.60 0.03
N GLY A 480 37.35 -0.63 0.10
CA GLY A 480 36.55 -1.86 0.03
C GLY A 480 36.09 -2.43 1.38
N ASP A 481 36.54 -1.84 2.49
CA ASP A 481 36.37 -2.40 3.83
C ASP A 481 35.57 -1.49 4.80
N ILE A 482 35.00 -0.37 4.33
CA ILE A 482 34.20 0.54 5.18
C ILE A 482 32.99 -0.18 5.80
N ALA A 483 32.36 -1.08 5.07
CA ALA A 483 31.18 -1.83 5.53
C ALA A 483 31.50 -3.11 6.33
N THR A 484 32.77 -3.54 6.36
CA THR A 484 33.18 -4.84 6.91
C THR A 484 34.24 -4.75 8.01
N SER A 485 34.96 -3.62 8.11
CA SER A 485 35.97 -3.36 9.14
C SER A 485 35.53 -2.22 10.06
N PRO A 486 35.35 -2.46 11.37
CA PRO A 486 34.99 -1.40 12.32
C PRO A 486 35.96 -0.22 12.33
N ALA A 487 37.27 -0.49 12.23
CA ALA A 487 38.29 0.57 12.19
C ALA A 487 38.19 1.43 10.91
N ALA A 488 37.92 0.80 9.77
CA ALA A 488 37.68 1.51 8.51
C ALA A 488 36.39 2.35 8.57
N ASN A 489 35.34 1.81 9.19
CA ASN A 489 34.07 2.49 9.41
C ASN A 489 34.24 3.74 10.29
N ASP A 490 35.03 3.64 11.36
CA ASP A 490 35.32 4.75 12.29
C ASP A 490 36.01 5.93 11.59
N GLU A 491 36.93 5.66 10.65
CA GLU A 491 37.58 6.70 9.85
C GLU A 491 36.59 7.45 8.95
N ALA A 492 35.68 6.72 8.29
CA ALA A 492 34.61 7.31 7.48
C ALA A 492 33.62 8.11 8.36
N CYS A 493 33.20 7.56 9.49
CA CYS A 493 32.35 8.24 10.47
C CYS A 493 33.01 9.53 10.98
N ALA A 494 34.28 9.47 11.39
CA ALA A 494 35.03 10.61 11.87
C ALA A 494 35.14 11.71 10.81
N PHE A 495 35.34 11.35 9.54
CA PHE A 495 35.33 12.30 8.44
C PHE A 495 33.98 13.04 8.32
N ILE A 496 32.86 12.31 8.29
CA ILE A 496 31.53 12.93 8.14
C ILE A 496 31.18 13.78 9.37
N ARG A 497 31.50 13.31 10.60
CA ARG A 497 31.29 14.10 11.83
C ARG A 497 32.05 15.42 11.79
N ARG A 498 33.29 15.43 11.28
CA ARG A 498 34.04 16.68 11.07
C ARG A 498 33.33 17.60 10.07
N LYS A 499 32.81 17.07 8.96
CA LYS A 499 32.04 17.86 8.00
C LYS A 499 30.78 18.48 8.62
N ILE A 500 30.04 17.73 9.43
CA ILE A 500 28.87 18.25 10.16
C ILE A 500 29.28 19.42 11.05
N SER A 501 30.34 19.28 11.84
CA SER A 501 30.84 20.36 12.73
C SER A 501 31.38 21.59 11.98
N GLN A 502 31.80 21.42 10.72
CA GLN A 502 32.23 22.53 9.86
C GLN A 502 31.05 23.25 9.19
N ILE A 503 29.96 22.52 8.91
CA ILE A 503 28.78 23.06 8.22
C ILE A 503 27.81 23.71 9.20
N VAL A 504 27.52 23.06 10.32
CA VAL A 504 26.50 23.52 11.29
C VAL A 504 27.14 24.46 12.30
N THR A 505 26.79 25.75 12.25
CA THR A 505 27.47 26.79 13.04
C THR A 505 27.00 26.86 14.49
N ASP A 506 25.77 26.42 14.78
CA ASP A 506 25.26 26.31 16.15
C ASP A 506 25.76 25.01 16.79
N PRO A 507 26.58 25.06 17.86
CA PRO A 507 27.18 23.87 18.46
C PRO A 507 26.14 22.93 19.09
N ILE A 508 24.99 23.45 19.53
CA ILE A 508 23.91 22.63 20.10
C ILE A 508 23.22 21.84 18.99
N LYS A 509 22.90 22.49 17.86
CA LYS A 509 22.32 21.80 16.69
C LYS A 509 23.32 20.81 16.09
N ALA A 510 24.60 21.18 15.98
CA ALA A 510 25.66 20.30 15.50
C ALA A 510 25.75 19.03 16.35
N ALA A 511 25.71 19.15 17.69
CA ALA A 511 25.73 18.00 18.59
C ALA A 511 24.52 17.07 18.39
N LYS A 512 23.31 17.64 18.24
CA LYS A 512 22.08 16.86 17.98
C LYS A 512 22.11 16.16 16.62
N LEU A 513 22.69 16.77 15.59
CA LEU A 513 22.75 16.23 14.22
C LEU A 513 23.89 15.21 14.02
N THR A 514 24.84 15.11 14.96
CA THR A 514 26.04 14.27 14.81
C THR A 514 25.72 12.82 15.17
N PRO A 515 25.81 11.86 14.21
CA PRO A 515 25.55 10.46 14.48
C PRO A 515 26.60 9.81 15.38
N ARG A 516 26.17 8.91 16.25
CA ARG A 516 27.04 8.13 17.15
C ARG A 516 27.13 6.65 16.78
N GLU A 517 26.11 6.14 16.10
CA GLU A 517 26.09 4.76 15.59
C GLU A 517 27.11 4.55 14.46
N PRO A 518 27.50 3.30 14.16
CA PRO A 518 28.29 2.99 12.98
C PRO A 518 27.60 3.42 11.68
N LEU A 519 28.39 3.73 10.64
CA LEU A 519 27.91 3.91 9.28
C LEU A 519 27.54 2.54 8.69
N ALA A 520 26.40 2.00 9.11
CA ALA A 520 25.92 0.66 8.76
C ALA A 520 24.44 0.64 8.35
N ARG A 521 23.81 1.81 8.22
CA ARG A 521 22.51 1.98 7.55
C ARG A 521 22.75 2.24 6.06
N ARG A 522 21.68 2.22 5.27
CA ARG A 522 21.74 2.60 3.85
C ARG A 522 22.40 3.99 3.72
N PRO A 523 23.44 4.15 2.87
CA PRO A 523 24.08 5.45 2.66
C PRO A 523 23.07 6.50 2.18
N ILE A 524 23.11 7.69 2.78
CA ILE A 524 22.25 8.82 2.42
C ILE A 524 23.07 9.88 1.70
N CYS A 525 22.48 10.51 0.69
CA CYS A 525 23.02 11.74 0.15
C CYS A 525 21.96 12.84 -0.01
N ASP A 526 22.41 14.09 0.00
CA ASP A 526 21.55 15.26 0.08
C ASP A 526 22.02 16.45 -0.78
N ALA A 527 21.20 17.49 -0.88
CA ALA A 527 21.51 18.74 -1.57
C ALA A 527 21.66 19.93 -0.62
N GLY A 528 22.34 19.73 0.52
CA GLY A 528 22.61 20.75 1.53
C GLY A 528 21.78 20.62 2.81
N TYR A 529 21.50 19.40 3.27
CA TYR A 529 20.70 19.08 4.46
C TYR A 529 21.22 19.75 5.73
N PHE A 530 22.49 19.52 6.08
CA PHE A 530 23.07 20.07 7.31
C PHE A 530 23.08 21.61 7.29
N ALA A 531 23.29 22.23 6.12
CA ALA A 531 23.28 23.68 5.97
C ALA A 531 21.89 24.30 6.25
N GLN A 532 20.80 23.54 6.12
CA GLN A 532 19.46 24.07 6.43
C GLN A 532 19.30 24.42 7.91
N PHE A 533 20.03 23.76 8.82
CA PHE A 533 19.92 24.01 10.27
C PHE A 533 20.62 25.31 10.72
N ASN A 534 21.38 25.95 9.84
CA ASN A 534 21.91 27.31 10.06
C ASN A 534 20.84 28.39 9.84
N ARG A 535 19.69 28.05 9.25
CA ARG A 535 18.57 28.98 9.12
C ARG A 535 17.98 29.25 10.50
N PRO A 536 17.65 30.50 10.85
CA PRO A 536 17.14 30.85 12.17
C PRO A 536 15.79 30.20 12.49
N HIS A 537 14.98 29.88 11.48
CA HIS A 537 13.65 29.29 11.62
C HIS A 537 13.62 27.75 11.47
N VAL A 538 14.77 27.09 11.41
CA VAL A 538 14.88 25.62 11.34
C VAL A 538 15.52 25.10 12.62
N ASP A 539 14.85 24.18 13.30
CA ASP A 539 15.32 23.57 14.55
C ASP A 539 15.27 22.04 14.51
N VAL A 540 16.02 21.41 15.41
CA VAL A 540 16.08 19.95 15.60
C VAL A 540 15.82 19.59 17.06
N VAL A 541 14.86 18.68 17.25
CA VAL A 541 14.50 18.08 18.54
C VAL A 541 15.15 16.70 18.60
N ASP A 542 15.92 16.45 19.66
CA ASP A 542 16.49 15.13 19.96
C ASP A 542 15.45 14.32 20.75
N LEU A 543 14.78 13.39 20.08
CA LEU A 543 13.74 12.57 20.67
C LEU A 543 14.25 11.52 21.67
N LEU A 544 15.56 11.28 21.74
CA LEU A 544 16.12 10.44 22.81
C LEU A 544 16.24 11.23 24.12
N ALA A 545 16.43 12.55 24.03
CA ALA A 545 16.48 13.44 25.19
C ALA A 545 15.08 13.93 25.61
N THR A 546 14.25 14.33 24.63
CA THR A 546 12.88 14.82 24.83
C THR A 546 11.93 14.07 23.90
N PRO A 547 11.52 12.83 24.25
CA PRO A 547 10.60 12.04 23.45
C PRO A 547 9.29 12.76 23.16
N ILE A 548 8.60 12.35 22.09
CA ILE A 548 7.22 12.78 21.85
C ILE A 548 6.34 12.13 22.93
N ASP A 549 5.59 12.95 23.66
CA ASP A 549 4.60 12.51 24.63
C ASP A 549 3.25 12.27 23.95
N ALA A 550 2.75 13.29 23.23
CA ALA A 550 1.53 13.20 22.45
C ALA A 550 1.50 14.23 21.32
N ILE A 551 0.70 13.96 20.29
CA ILE A 551 0.20 14.96 19.37
C ILE A 551 -1.04 15.59 20.01
N THR A 552 -1.11 16.92 19.93
CA THR A 552 -2.20 17.75 20.46
C THR A 552 -2.87 18.49 19.30
N PRO A 553 -4.05 19.12 19.51
CA PRO A 553 -4.68 19.92 18.45
C PRO A 553 -3.78 20.99 17.83
N ALA A 554 -2.87 21.59 18.63
CA ALA A 554 -1.99 22.67 18.17
C ALA A 554 -0.66 22.19 17.55
N GLY A 555 -0.26 20.92 17.76
CA GLY A 555 1.08 20.45 17.36
C GLY A 555 1.60 19.30 18.23
N VAL A 556 2.92 19.14 18.29
CA VAL A 556 3.57 18.01 18.97
C VAL A 556 4.04 18.43 20.36
N ARG A 557 3.60 17.72 21.40
CA ARG A 557 4.11 17.89 22.77
C ARG A 557 5.24 16.90 23.05
N THR A 558 6.36 17.41 23.54
CA THR A 558 7.50 16.60 24.00
C THR A 558 7.46 16.40 25.52
N ALA A 559 8.22 15.43 26.01
CA ALA A 559 8.24 15.03 27.43
C ALA A 559 8.69 16.13 28.41
N ASP A 560 9.31 17.21 27.92
CA ASP A 560 9.64 18.41 28.69
C ASP A 560 8.44 19.37 28.85
N GLY A 561 7.26 19.00 28.36
CA GLY A 561 6.02 19.77 28.43
C GLY A 561 5.88 20.84 27.34
N ARG A 562 6.89 21.04 26.49
CA ARG A 562 6.84 22.01 25.40
C ARG A 562 5.90 21.53 24.30
N VAL A 563 5.02 22.42 23.83
CA VAL A 563 4.24 22.21 22.60
C VAL A 563 4.94 22.91 21.45
N HIS A 564 5.35 22.12 20.46
CA HIS A 564 5.80 22.61 19.16
C HIS A 564 4.56 22.83 18.30
N GLU A 565 4.10 24.08 18.18
CA GLU A 565 2.92 24.40 17.39
C GLU A 565 3.19 24.27 15.89
N LEU A 566 2.30 23.57 15.18
CA LEU A 566 2.46 23.20 13.77
C LEU A 566 1.16 23.37 13.01
N ASP A 567 1.28 23.75 11.74
CA ASP A 567 0.17 23.72 10.79
C ASP A 567 0.18 22.41 9.98
N ILE A 568 1.37 21.83 9.79
CA ILE A 568 1.58 20.59 9.04
C ILE A 568 2.53 19.67 9.83
N LEU A 569 2.15 18.40 9.98
CA LEU A 569 3.00 17.34 10.53
C LEU A 569 3.24 16.27 9.46
N VAL A 570 4.51 16.04 9.14
CA VAL A 570 4.95 15.09 8.13
C VAL A 570 5.59 13.88 8.79
N PHE A 571 5.08 12.68 8.48
CA PHE A 571 5.71 11.42 8.79
C PHE A 571 6.63 10.98 7.65
N ALA A 572 7.93 11.11 7.89
CA ALA A 572 9.01 10.55 7.08
C ALA A 572 9.55 9.27 7.75
N THR A 573 8.64 8.43 8.24
CA THR A 573 8.87 7.28 9.12
C THR A 573 9.07 5.96 8.39
N GLY A 574 9.21 6.02 7.06
CA GLY A 574 9.62 4.91 6.21
C GLY A 574 8.50 3.90 5.97
N PHE A 575 8.90 2.65 5.89
CA PHE A 575 8.05 1.56 5.45
C PHE A 575 8.26 0.33 6.32
N ASP A 576 7.22 -0.49 6.42
CA ASP A 576 7.35 -1.89 6.78
C ASP A 576 7.94 -2.61 5.54
N ALA A 577 9.26 -2.72 5.53
CA ALA A 577 10.05 -2.96 4.33
C ALA A 577 10.15 -4.46 3.98
N VAL A 578 10.36 -4.76 2.71
CA VAL A 578 10.57 -6.10 2.14
C VAL A 578 9.31 -6.97 2.16
N ASP A 579 8.92 -7.51 3.30
CA ASP A 579 7.83 -8.48 3.43
C ASP A 579 6.49 -7.86 3.81
N GLY A 580 6.48 -6.60 4.27
CA GLY A 580 5.26 -5.94 4.76
C GLY A 580 4.05 -6.02 3.82
N ASN A 581 4.25 -5.91 2.50
CA ASN A 581 3.16 -6.06 1.52
C ASN A 581 2.74 -7.51 1.27
N TYR A 582 3.61 -8.47 1.49
CA TYR A 582 3.26 -9.88 1.39
C TYR A 582 2.48 -10.34 2.62
N THR A 583 2.92 -9.93 3.82
CA THR A 583 2.31 -10.34 5.08
C THR A 583 0.98 -9.63 5.38
N ARG A 584 0.67 -8.53 4.68
CA ARG A 584 -0.64 -7.85 4.79
C ARG A 584 -1.73 -8.46 3.90
N ILE A 585 -1.36 -9.19 2.85
CA ILE A 585 -2.30 -9.76 1.89
C ILE A 585 -2.66 -11.16 2.37
N ALA A 586 -3.92 -11.57 2.16
CA ALA A 586 -4.35 -12.94 2.40
C ALA A 586 -3.85 -13.87 1.28
N LEU A 587 -2.52 -14.03 1.18
CA LEU A 587 -1.89 -14.95 0.26
C LEU A 587 -1.70 -16.30 0.94
N ARG A 588 -2.28 -17.37 0.39
CA ARG A 588 -2.18 -18.72 0.92
C ARG A 588 -1.35 -19.61 0.01
N ASP A 589 -0.53 -20.45 0.63
CA ASP A 589 0.21 -21.48 -0.08
C ASP A 589 -0.71 -22.65 -0.47
N ARG A 590 -0.13 -23.66 -1.15
CA ARG A 590 -0.86 -24.85 -1.59
C ARG A 590 -1.47 -25.70 -0.47
N HIS A 591 -1.11 -25.46 0.78
CA HIS A 591 -1.64 -26.14 1.95
C HIS A 591 -2.68 -25.29 2.69
N GLY A 592 -3.08 -24.15 2.12
CA GLY A 592 -4.00 -23.19 2.74
C GLY A 592 -3.36 -22.36 3.86
N VAL A 593 -2.05 -22.46 4.06
CA VAL A 593 -1.33 -21.72 5.11
C VAL A 593 -1.06 -20.31 4.61
N ALA A 594 -1.38 -19.30 5.41
CA ALA A 594 -1.10 -17.92 5.05
C ALA A 594 0.41 -17.67 5.00
N LEU A 595 0.87 -16.91 4.00
CA LEU A 595 2.28 -16.57 3.84
C LEU A 595 2.82 -15.81 5.06
N ALA A 596 1.98 -15.00 5.71
CA ALA A 596 2.29 -14.34 6.98
C ALA A 596 2.64 -15.34 8.10
N ASP A 597 1.88 -16.44 8.21
CA ASP A 597 2.13 -17.49 9.21
C ASP A 597 3.41 -18.26 8.88
N ARG A 598 3.62 -18.58 7.60
CA ARG A 598 4.84 -19.24 7.11
C ARG A 598 6.10 -18.41 7.39
N TRP A 599 5.98 -17.08 7.35
CA TRP A 599 7.06 -16.14 7.62
C TRP A 599 7.09 -15.60 9.04
N ALA A 600 6.36 -16.21 9.99
CA ALA A 600 6.34 -15.78 11.39
C ALA A 600 7.74 -15.75 12.06
N ALA A 601 8.67 -16.61 11.59
CA ALA A 601 10.07 -16.64 12.06
C ALA A 601 11.02 -15.74 11.23
N GLY A 602 10.48 -14.99 10.26
CA GLY A 602 11.21 -14.18 9.30
C GLY A 602 10.93 -14.63 7.85
N PRO A 603 10.93 -13.69 6.90
CA PRO A 603 10.62 -13.99 5.51
C PRO A 603 11.76 -14.76 4.84
N SER A 604 11.40 -15.74 4.02
CA SER A 604 12.35 -16.61 3.31
C SER A 604 11.97 -16.81 1.85
N SER A 605 12.98 -16.93 1.00
CA SER A 605 12.80 -17.20 -0.42
C SER A 605 13.95 -18.05 -0.97
N TYR A 606 13.73 -18.64 -2.13
CA TYR A 606 14.82 -19.14 -2.97
C TYR A 606 15.15 -18.08 -4.03
N LEU A 607 16.42 -17.67 -4.06
CA LEU A 607 16.98 -16.67 -4.99
C LEU A 607 16.33 -15.28 -4.96
N GLY A 608 15.57 -14.93 -3.92
CA GLY A 608 14.81 -13.68 -3.89
C GLY A 608 13.54 -13.68 -4.74
N VAL A 609 13.22 -14.81 -5.39
CA VAL A 609 12.17 -14.92 -6.42
C VAL A 609 11.09 -15.92 -6.06
N PHE A 610 11.44 -17.07 -5.48
CA PHE A 610 10.47 -18.14 -5.22
C PHE A 610 10.13 -18.23 -3.74
N ALA A 611 8.84 -18.33 -3.42
CA ALA A 611 8.38 -18.63 -2.07
C ALA A 611 8.12 -20.14 -1.94
N GLY A 612 8.50 -20.73 -0.81
CA GLY A 612 8.27 -22.16 -0.54
C GLY A 612 6.78 -22.49 -0.50
N ASP A 613 6.40 -23.62 -1.09
CA ASP A 613 5.02 -24.15 -1.17
C ASP A 613 4.00 -23.25 -1.89
N CYS A 614 4.46 -22.18 -2.54
CA CYS A 614 3.65 -21.30 -3.40
C CYS A 614 3.99 -21.58 -4.88
N PRO A 615 3.47 -22.66 -5.48
CA PRO A 615 3.76 -23.00 -6.87
C PRO A 615 3.35 -21.87 -7.80
N ASN A 616 4.13 -21.63 -8.86
CA ASN A 616 3.89 -20.58 -9.86
C ASN A 616 3.73 -19.15 -9.32
N LEU A 617 4.03 -18.90 -8.04
CA LEU A 617 4.20 -17.56 -7.48
C LEU A 617 5.66 -17.13 -7.67
N PHE A 618 5.84 -15.95 -8.25
CA PHE A 618 7.14 -15.32 -8.41
C PHE A 618 7.14 -13.95 -7.77
N MET A 619 8.22 -13.62 -7.07
CA MET A 619 8.45 -12.33 -6.45
C MET A 619 9.50 -11.57 -7.26
N VAL A 620 9.23 -10.32 -7.61
CA VAL A 620 10.28 -9.44 -8.16
C VAL A 620 10.88 -8.64 -7.01
N ASN A 621 12.13 -8.94 -6.69
CA ASN A 621 12.84 -8.38 -5.53
C ASN A 621 12.15 -8.71 -4.21
N GLY A 622 11.83 -9.99 -3.99
CA GLY A 622 11.26 -10.48 -2.74
C GLY A 622 12.28 -10.50 -1.59
N PRO A 623 11.92 -11.12 -0.45
CA PRO A 623 12.83 -11.30 0.68
C PRO A 623 14.14 -11.97 0.26
N GLN A 624 15.27 -11.55 0.83
CA GLN A 624 16.61 -12.10 0.54
C GLN A 624 17.11 -11.87 -0.91
N ALA A 625 16.45 -10.99 -1.67
CA ALA A 625 16.96 -10.50 -2.95
C ALA A 625 18.19 -9.57 -2.76
N PRO A 626 18.98 -9.30 -3.83
CA PRO A 626 20.17 -8.47 -3.74
C PRO A 626 19.92 -7.04 -3.23
N PHE A 627 20.84 -6.52 -2.42
CA PHE A 627 20.85 -5.11 -2.02
C PHE A 627 21.78 -4.31 -2.94
N CYS A 628 21.21 -3.73 -3.99
CA CYS A 628 21.94 -2.95 -4.99
C CYS A 628 21.04 -1.89 -5.62
N ASN A 629 21.50 -1.26 -6.70
CA ASN A 629 20.70 -0.40 -7.54
C ASN A 629 19.48 -1.19 -8.06
N ASN A 630 18.29 -0.66 -7.82
CA ASN A 630 17.03 -1.38 -7.98
C ASN A 630 16.70 -1.77 -9.44
N PRO A 631 16.75 -0.89 -10.46
CA PRO A 631 16.44 -1.26 -11.84
C PRO A 631 17.22 -2.47 -12.38
N PRO A 632 18.57 -2.56 -12.29
CA PRO A 632 19.28 -3.76 -12.74
C PRO A 632 18.94 -5.02 -11.92
N ALA A 633 18.65 -4.88 -10.61
CA ALA A 633 18.18 -6.00 -9.79
C ALA A 633 16.82 -6.54 -10.28
N PHE A 634 15.91 -5.62 -10.61
CA PHE A 634 14.59 -5.97 -11.15
C PHE A 634 14.72 -6.65 -12.50
N GLU A 635 15.60 -6.16 -13.38
CA GLU A 635 15.85 -6.81 -14.68
C GLU A 635 16.41 -8.21 -14.53
N ALA A 636 17.31 -8.46 -13.57
CA ALA A 636 17.82 -9.79 -13.30
C ALA A 636 16.73 -10.76 -12.82
N ALA A 637 15.86 -10.32 -11.90
CA ALA A 637 14.73 -11.12 -11.43
C ALA A 637 13.71 -11.40 -12.56
N VAL A 638 13.34 -10.37 -13.33
CA VAL A 638 12.44 -10.52 -14.50
C VAL A 638 13.03 -11.48 -15.54
N ALA A 639 14.34 -11.40 -15.81
CA ALA A 639 15.01 -12.31 -16.73
C ALA A 639 14.97 -13.76 -16.24
N LEU A 640 15.20 -13.99 -14.94
CA LEU A 640 15.11 -15.33 -14.33
C LEU A 640 13.68 -15.90 -14.44
N ILE A 641 12.67 -15.11 -14.08
CA ILE A 641 11.25 -15.51 -14.14
C ILE A 641 10.87 -15.83 -15.59
N THR A 642 11.18 -14.93 -16.52
CA THR A 642 10.85 -15.09 -17.94
C THR A 642 11.53 -16.31 -18.55
N ALA A 643 12.81 -16.56 -18.22
CA ALA A 643 13.53 -17.73 -18.67
C ALA A 643 12.96 -19.04 -18.12
N ALA A 644 12.56 -19.06 -16.84
CA ALA A 644 11.91 -20.22 -16.22
C ALA A 644 10.55 -20.52 -16.89
N LEU A 645 9.73 -19.50 -17.10
CA LEU A 645 8.41 -19.63 -17.75
C LEU A 645 8.54 -20.12 -19.19
N LYS A 646 9.48 -19.56 -19.95
CA LYS A 646 9.77 -20.02 -21.31
C LYS A 646 10.16 -21.49 -21.32
N HIS A 647 11.06 -21.91 -20.42
CA HIS A 647 11.50 -23.30 -20.33
C HIS A 647 10.38 -24.27 -19.96
N TRP A 648 9.43 -23.86 -19.12
CA TRP A 648 8.29 -24.72 -18.73
C TRP A 648 7.14 -24.73 -19.74
N SER A 649 7.12 -23.77 -20.68
CA SER A 649 6.16 -23.73 -21.78
C SER A 649 6.61 -24.53 -23.02
N GLU A 650 7.91 -24.81 -23.13
CA GLU A 650 8.54 -25.68 -24.14
C GLU A 650 8.53 -27.13 -23.68
#